data_AF-A0A6J2TZR7-F1
#
_entry.id   AF-A0A6J2TZR7-F1
#
_cell.length_a   1.000
_cell.length_b   1.000
_cell.length_c   1.000
_cell.angle_alpha   90.00
_cell.angle_beta   90.00
_cell.angle_gamma   90.00
#
_symmetry.space_group_name_H-M   'P 1'
#
loop_
_entity.id
_entity.type
_entity.pdbx_description
1 polymer ?
#
loop_
_entity_poly.entity_id
_entity_poly.type
_entity_poly.pdbx_seq_one_letter_code
_entity_poly.pdbx_strand_id
1 'polypeptide(L)'
;MEENETKAECASDTNGENNMTCPEELAHLQADMRKMQNEFNTQRAKMKELYMQKDNDYKQCLTERKQLQQELDELKTQLYLKTENEIQLKDLKAQEEISSLQQLVQDTIEESAMYKMEVERLKEHIARVWSENKELREMRQHQQVQAQPESSGGLAPQVINQVKKTLGSVRKLGSDSLNSSFQQDSLDENLRGGSRGNGKSYAPEDAEMLHSIVEQLQEEMKALKEKLRDADEKLQVKTAILSPMEEAALPISNDTDAIHKSTSTDLPDNLCESCSKVEKKFEELTSQRMEQRKQIDSLQKQLDESRVTLDKEAVLRKDLEDQWQEKREAHKSEVQNLRQQVKTNEQQLLDMQQKFLETKDEVMRQLQRVSDDRERVNKQLETLQADNDFLSGRYLATSEEIESQYINLPNTVVELQELILQQQSELIQARVSSEYEKQKCVSSLDEIKILRAQLGESNNEHRAYKRKVQLDTKSLQDRVTEYLLTVQTLETTRLQLERKEAELNKQLSECRVEIIELQEANEKLTKTNTDYKSKIKTLQEELSTMETVQKDFVKLSQTLQMSLEELRHADTEVRWQDDDDVNICPTCNANFTVTVRKIHCRHCGHIYCDKCLTKTVPSGPRKRNARVCDICHTLLTPNTAPYFSQEPLQSN
;
A
#
# COMPACT_ATOMS: atom_id res chain seq x y z
N MET A 1 26.64 -38.17 5.80
CA MET A 1 26.88 -39.25 6.77
C MET A 1 25.70 -39.23 7.71
N GLU A 2 25.19 -40.43 7.99
CA GLU A 2 23.94 -40.78 8.69
C GLU A 2 22.69 -40.85 7.81
N GLU A 3 22.33 -42.11 7.59
CA GLU A 3 21.19 -42.68 6.88
C GLU A 3 19.93 -42.59 7.75
N ASN A 4 18.77 -42.41 7.11
CA ASN A 4 17.51 -42.91 7.67
C ASN A 4 16.61 -43.31 6.50
N GLU A 5 16.65 -44.60 6.18
CA GLU A 5 15.70 -45.28 5.31
C GLU A 5 14.39 -45.48 6.07
N THR A 6 13.28 -45.02 5.51
CA THR A 6 11.94 -45.54 5.84
C THR A 6 11.24 -45.94 4.56
N LYS A 7 11.27 -47.25 4.28
CA LYS A 7 10.34 -47.98 3.41
C LYS A 7 8.99 -48.14 4.14
N ALA A 8 7.89 -47.88 3.44
CA ALA A 8 6.55 -48.40 3.75
C ALA A 8 5.84 -48.59 2.40
N GLU A 9 5.92 -49.80 1.82
CA GLU A 9 4.88 -50.85 1.87
C GLU A 9 3.62 -50.50 1.05
N CYS A 10 3.63 -50.98 -0.20
CA CYS A 10 2.44 -51.18 -1.01
C CYS A 10 1.59 -52.31 -0.40
N ALA A 11 0.42 -51.97 0.15
CA ALA A 11 -0.65 -52.91 0.40
C ALA A 11 -1.51 -53.03 -0.88
N SER A 12 -1.48 -54.22 -1.47
CA SER A 12 -2.41 -54.66 -2.50
C SER A 12 -3.69 -55.18 -1.83
N ASP A 13 -4.78 -54.42 -1.89
CA ASP A 13 -6.12 -54.92 -1.55
C ASP A 13 -6.88 -55.28 -2.83
N THR A 14 -7.20 -56.56 -2.91
CA THR A 14 -8.00 -57.23 -3.92
C THR A 14 -9.51 -57.05 -3.68
N ASN A 15 -10.24 -56.92 -4.79
CA ASN A 15 -11.62 -57.37 -5.02
C ASN A 15 -12.77 -56.71 -4.24
N GLY A 16 -13.50 -55.86 -4.96
CA GLY A 16 -14.93 -55.59 -4.75
C GLY A 16 -15.61 -55.42 -6.11
N GLU A 17 -16.23 -56.48 -6.63
CA GLU A 17 -17.06 -56.44 -7.83
C GLU A 17 -18.32 -55.60 -7.58
N ASN A 18 -18.41 -54.42 -8.18
CA ASN A 18 -19.66 -53.67 -8.33
C ASN A 18 -20.08 -53.73 -9.81
N ASN A 19 -21.02 -54.63 -10.10
CA ASN A 19 -21.56 -54.89 -11.42
C ASN A 19 -22.66 -53.84 -11.73
N MET A 20 -22.27 -52.65 -12.23
CA MET A 20 -23.20 -51.66 -12.80
C MET A 20 -23.56 -52.03 -14.23
N THR A 21 -24.83 -51.86 -14.63
CA THR A 21 -25.27 -52.19 -15.98
C THR A 21 -24.82 -51.14 -17.00
N CYS A 22 -24.55 -51.56 -18.25
CA CYS A 22 -23.92 -50.68 -19.25
C CYS A 22 -24.70 -49.41 -19.70
N PRO A 23 -26.03 -49.27 -19.49
CA PRO A 23 -26.71 -47.98 -19.60
C PRO A 23 -26.32 -47.00 -18.48
N GLU A 24 -26.06 -47.50 -17.28
CA GLU A 24 -25.70 -46.70 -16.10
C GLU A 24 -24.26 -46.18 -16.20
N GLU A 25 -23.33 -46.97 -16.74
CA GLU A 25 -21.96 -46.50 -17.00
C GLU A 25 -21.91 -45.38 -18.06
N LEU A 26 -22.75 -45.45 -19.09
CA LEU A 26 -22.81 -44.43 -20.15
C LEU A 26 -23.47 -43.13 -19.64
N ALA A 27 -24.46 -43.26 -18.75
CA ALA A 27 -25.02 -42.12 -18.03
C ALA A 27 -24.00 -41.50 -17.06
N HIS A 28 -23.18 -42.31 -16.39
CA HIS A 28 -22.10 -41.84 -15.51
C HIS A 28 -21.02 -41.09 -16.30
N LEU A 29 -20.57 -41.63 -17.43
CA LEU A 29 -19.62 -40.96 -18.33
C LEU A 29 -20.17 -39.65 -18.89
N GLN A 30 -21.44 -39.58 -19.27
CA GLN A 30 -22.07 -38.33 -19.68
C GLN A 30 -22.22 -37.33 -18.53
N ALA A 31 -22.45 -37.79 -17.30
CA ALA A 31 -22.45 -36.95 -16.12
C ALA A 31 -21.04 -36.41 -15.81
N ASP A 32 -20.01 -37.24 -15.94
CA ASP A 32 -18.61 -36.85 -15.74
C ASP A 32 -18.14 -35.88 -16.83
N MET A 33 -18.54 -36.06 -18.09
CA MET A 33 -18.27 -35.10 -19.15
C MET A 33 -18.96 -33.75 -18.89
N ARG A 34 -20.23 -33.75 -18.43
CA ARG A 34 -20.90 -32.49 -18.04
C ARG A 34 -20.22 -31.84 -16.84
N LYS A 35 -19.73 -32.64 -15.89
CA LYS A 35 -18.98 -32.16 -14.73
C LYS A 35 -17.66 -31.50 -15.15
N MET A 36 -16.88 -32.15 -16.01
CA MET A 36 -15.65 -31.60 -16.59
C MET A 36 -15.91 -30.32 -17.40
N GLN A 37 -16.98 -30.30 -18.21
CA GLN A 37 -17.38 -29.11 -18.97
C GLN A 37 -17.78 -27.95 -18.04
N ASN A 38 -18.50 -28.25 -16.97
CA ASN A 38 -18.89 -27.26 -15.96
C ASN A 38 -17.66 -26.75 -15.20
N GLU A 39 -16.75 -27.63 -14.79
CA GLU A 39 -15.49 -27.27 -14.14
C GLU A 39 -14.62 -26.38 -15.03
N PHE A 40 -14.48 -26.71 -16.32
CA PHE A 40 -13.76 -25.87 -17.29
C PHE A 40 -14.42 -24.50 -17.45
N ASN A 41 -15.76 -24.44 -17.54
CA ASN A 41 -16.49 -23.18 -17.62
C ASN A 41 -16.35 -22.35 -16.34
N THR A 42 -16.35 -22.98 -15.16
CA THR A 42 -16.10 -22.33 -13.87
C THR A 42 -14.67 -21.81 -13.78
N GLN A 43 -13.66 -22.59 -14.22
CA GLN A 43 -12.27 -22.13 -14.27
C GLN A 43 -12.09 -20.95 -15.21
N ARG A 44 -12.73 -20.98 -16.39
CA ARG A 44 -12.73 -19.86 -17.35
C ARG A 44 -13.39 -18.61 -16.78
N ALA A 45 -14.50 -18.76 -16.05
CA ALA A 45 -15.16 -17.65 -15.37
C ALA A 45 -14.24 -17.03 -14.30
N LYS A 46 -13.61 -17.86 -13.45
CA LYS A 46 -12.63 -17.42 -12.46
C LYS A 46 -11.43 -16.69 -13.09
N MET A 47 -10.90 -17.20 -14.20
CA MET A 47 -9.79 -16.54 -14.90
C MET A 47 -10.19 -15.18 -15.47
N LYS A 48 -11.42 -15.08 -16.01
CA LYS A 48 -11.96 -13.81 -16.50
C LYS A 48 -12.16 -12.80 -15.37
N GLU A 49 -12.64 -13.27 -14.21
CA GLU A 49 -12.81 -12.45 -13.02
C GLU A 49 -11.47 -11.95 -12.48
N LEU A 50 -10.46 -12.82 -12.37
CA LEU A 50 -9.09 -12.44 -12.00
C LEU A 50 -8.48 -11.42 -12.97
N TYR A 51 -8.71 -11.59 -14.28
CA TYR A 51 -8.23 -10.63 -15.27
C TYR A 51 -8.90 -9.26 -15.10
N MET A 52 -10.21 -9.23 -14.89
CA MET A 52 -10.95 -7.98 -14.65
C MET A 52 -10.54 -7.31 -13.34
N GLN A 53 -10.28 -8.10 -12.29
CA GLN A 53 -9.75 -7.60 -11.04
C GLN A 53 -8.36 -7.00 -11.24
N LYS A 54 -7.46 -7.67 -11.95
CA LYS A 54 -6.12 -7.14 -12.25
C LYS A 54 -6.15 -5.90 -13.15
N ASP A 55 -7.08 -5.83 -14.10
CA ASP A 55 -7.28 -4.63 -14.93
C ASP A 55 -7.80 -3.44 -14.10
N ASN A 56 -8.66 -3.71 -13.12
CA ASN A 56 -9.12 -2.69 -12.18
C ASN A 56 -8.02 -2.25 -11.22
N ASP A 57 -7.26 -3.19 -10.64
CA ASP A 57 -6.09 -2.91 -9.79
C ASP A 57 -5.07 -2.04 -10.57
N TYR A 58 -4.81 -2.40 -11.84
CA TYR A 58 -3.91 -1.63 -12.71
C TYR A 58 -4.42 -0.20 -12.95
N LYS A 59 -5.71 -0.02 -13.23
CA LYS A 59 -6.31 1.31 -13.38
C LYS A 59 -6.25 2.12 -12.10
N GLN A 60 -6.46 1.49 -10.95
CA GLN A 60 -6.38 2.13 -9.65
C GLN A 60 -4.95 2.59 -9.35
N CYS A 61 -3.95 1.73 -9.52
CA CYS A 61 -2.54 2.12 -9.40
C CYS A 61 -2.16 3.23 -10.39
N LEU A 62 -2.72 3.23 -11.61
CA LEU A 62 -2.49 4.30 -12.58
C LEU A 62 -3.08 5.65 -12.11
N THR A 63 -4.24 5.64 -11.47
CA THR A 63 -4.86 6.85 -10.90
C THR A 63 -4.09 7.36 -9.68
N GLU A 64 -3.69 6.48 -8.77
CA GLU A 64 -2.86 6.83 -7.61
C GLU A 64 -1.51 7.42 -8.04
N ARG A 65 -0.85 6.81 -9.04
CA ARG A 65 0.38 7.35 -9.62
C ARG A 65 0.19 8.76 -10.19
N LYS A 66 -0.96 9.04 -10.83
CA LYS A 66 -1.26 10.39 -11.34
C LYS A 66 -1.50 11.40 -10.22
N GLN A 67 -2.19 11.00 -9.15
CA GLN A 67 -2.40 11.87 -7.98
C GLN A 67 -1.08 12.18 -7.28
N LEU A 68 -0.25 11.16 -7.01
CA LEU A 68 1.07 11.34 -6.42
C LEU A 68 1.99 12.21 -7.30
N GLN A 69 1.88 12.09 -8.62
CA GLN A 69 2.61 12.96 -9.55
C GLN A 69 2.15 14.42 -9.45
N GLN A 70 0.84 14.66 -9.33
CA GLN A 70 0.30 16.02 -9.14
C GLN A 70 0.75 16.62 -7.81
N GLU A 71 0.65 15.86 -6.71
CA GLU A 71 1.12 16.30 -5.39
C GLU A 71 2.63 16.62 -5.40
N LEU A 72 3.44 15.80 -6.07
CA LEU A 72 4.87 16.05 -6.22
C LEU A 72 5.14 17.36 -6.97
N ASP A 73 4.41 17.62 -8.05
CA ASP A 73 4.60 18.83 -8.86
C ASP A 73 4.09 20.09 -8.13
N GLU A 74 3.04 19.95 -7.31
CA GLU A 74 2.52 21.01 -6.43
C GLU A 74 3.49 21.32 -5.28
N LEU A 75 4.10 20.31 -4.66
CA LEU A 75 5.14 20.49 -3.64
C LEU A 75 6.41 21.11 -4.22
N LYS A 76 6.81 20.73 -5.43
CA LYS A 76 7.96 21.33 -6.13
C LYS A 76 7.72 22.81 -6.40
N THR A 77 6.52 23.18 -6.87
CA THR A 77 6.18 24.58 -7.13
C THR A 77 6.13 25.40 -5.84
N GLN A 78 5.57 24.85 -4.75
CA GLN A 78 5.61 25.51 -3.44
C GLN A 78 7.04 25.70 -2.92
N LEU A 79 7.91 24.70 -3.04
CA LEU A 79 9.31 24.81 -2.66
C LEU A 79 10.03 25.86 -3.48
N TYR A 80 9.84 25.85 -4.81
CA TYR A 80 10.44 26.83 -5.71
C TYR A 80 10.03 28.26 -5.34
N LEU A 81 8.72 28.51 -5.17
CA LEU A 81 8.20 29.81 -4.76
C LEU A 81 8.73 30.24 -3.38
N LYS A 82 8.81 29.31 -2.41
CA LYS A 82 9.36 29.60 -1.09
C LYS A 82 10.83 30.00 -1.18
N THR A 83 11.64 29.25 -1.93
CA THR A 83 13.06 29.58 -2.12
C THR A 83 13.25 30.90 -2.84
N GLU A 84 12.44 31.18 -3.87
CA GLU A 84 12.52 32.43 -4.63
C GLU A 84 12.11 33.63 -3.77
N ASN A 85 11.03 33.51 -2.99
CA ASN A 85 10.63 34.54 -2.03
C ASN A 85 11.68 34.77 -0.94
N GLU A 86 12.31 33.72 -0.41
CA GLU A 86 13.39 33.86 0.58
C GLU A 86 14.63 34.55 0.00
N ILE A 87 14.98 34.26 -1.26
CA ILE A 87 16.08 34.94 -1.97
C ILE A 87 15.73 36.40 -2.19
N GLN A 88 14.55 36.70 -2.73
CA GLN A 88 14.10 38.08 -2.96
C GLN A 88 14.04 38.90 -1.66
N LEU A 89 13.60 38.30 -0.55
CA LEU A 89 13.57 38.99 0.74
C LEU A 89 14.98 39.28 1.27
N LYS A 90 15.94 38.38 1.03
CA LYS A 90 17.35 38.61 1.39
C LYS A 90 17.98 39.69 0.52
N ASP A 91 17.70 39.70 -0.77
CA ASP A 91 18.17 40.73 -1.70
C ASP A 91 17.62 42.10 -1.32
N LEU A 92 16.31 42.20 -1.00
CA LEU A 92 15.71 43.44 -0.51
C LEU A 92 16.40 43.96 0.76
N LYS A 93 16.66 43.10 1.75
CA LYS A 93 17.36 43.48 2.97
C LYS A 93 18.80 43.93 2.70
N ALA A 94 19.52 43.22 1.84
CA ALA A 94 20.87 43.62 1.44
C ALA A 94 20.85 44.98 0.72
N GLN A 95 19.85 45.23 -0.13
CA GLN A 95 19.66 46.51 -0.81
C GLN A 95 19.38 47.65 0.19
N GLU A 96 18.53 47.41 1.19
CA GLU A 96 18.22 48.37 2.27
C GLU A 96 19.47 48.67 3.11
N GLU A 97 20.26 47.66 3.48
CA GLU A 97 21.52 47.82 4.20
C GLU A 97 22.54 48.62 3.38
N ILE A 98 22.70 48.31 2.09
CA ILE A 98 23.58 49.06 1.18
C ILE A 98 23.12 50.52 1.11
N SER A 99 21.82 50.78 0.98
CA SER A 99 21.29 52.15 0.90
C SER A 99 21.51 52.92 2.20
N SER A 100 21.35 52.26 3.36
CA SER A 100 21.63 52.87 4.66
C SER A 100 23.11 53.17 4.85
N LEU A 101 24.00 52.26 4.43
CA LEU A 101 25.44 52.48 4.47
C LEU A 101 25.88 53.59 3.52
N GLN A 102 25.30 53.65 2.30
CA GLN A 102 25.54 54.74 1.35
C GLN A 102 25.13 56.09 1.93
N GLN A 103 24.00 56.16 2.63
CA GLN A 103 23.55 57.38 3.28
C GLN A 103 24.48 57.78 4.44
N LEU A 104 24.90 56.84 5.28
CA LEU A 104 25.86 57.12 6.34
C LEU A 104 27.19 57.65 5.80
N VAL A 105 27.69 57.07 4.70
CA VAL A 105 28.90 57.54 4.02
C VAL A 105 28.71 58.96 3.49
N GLN A 106 27.56 59.25 2.88
CA GLN A 106 27.23 60.58 2.38
C GLN A 106 27.17 61.60 3.52
N ASP A 107 26.48 61.29 4.61
CA ASP A 107 26.39 62.13 5.81
C ASP A 107 27.79 62.41 6.40
N THR A 108 28.64 61.38 6.46
CA THR A 108 30.03 61.52 6.93
C THR A 108 30.86 62.42 6.02
N ILE A 109 30.67 62.32 4.70
CA ILE A 109 31.34 63.20 3.72
C ILE A 109 30.87 64.65 3.91
N GLU A 110 29.57 64.87 4.07
CA GLU A 110 28.99 66.20 4.30
C GLU A 110 29.48 66.82 5.61
N GLU A 111 29.50 66.06 6.70
CA GLU A 111 30.09 66.48 7.97
C GLU A 111 31.57 66.84 7.81
N SER A 112 32.35 66.01 7.12
CA SER A 112 33.77 66.28 6.88
C SER A 112 33.99 67.56 6.05
N ALA A 113 33.11 67.85 5.10
CA ALA A 113 33.13 69.08 4.31
C ALA A 113 32.80 70.31 5.17
N MET A 114 31.82 70.20 6.07
CA MET A 114 31.46 71.24 7.02
C MET A 114 32.60 71.55 7.99
N TYR A 115 33.24 70.52 8.56
CA TYR A 115 34.41 70.71 9.42
C TYR A 115 35.58 71.36 8.68
N LYS A 116 35.81 70.97 7.42
CA LYS A 116 36.85 71.59 6.60
C LYS A 116 36.57 73.08 6.36
N MET A 117 35.31 73.45 6.09
CA MET A 117 34.93 74.87 5.95
C MET A 117 35.14 75.65 7.26
N GLU A 118 34.79 75.08 8.41
CA GLU A 118 34.96 75.75 9.70
C GLU A 118 36.46 75.94 10.05
N VAL A 119 37.30 74.94 9.72
CA VAL A 119 38.76 75.06 9.87
C VAL A 119 39.31 76.20 9.02
N GLU A 120 38.89 76.34 7.76
CA GLU A 120 39.33 77.45 6.90
C GLU A 120 38.84 78.82 7.44
N ARG A 121 37.60 78.90 7.94
CA ARG A 121 37.08 80.11 8.58
C ARG A 121 37.89 80.51 9.82
N LEU A 122 38.26 79.55 10.65
CA LEU A 122 39.10 79.77 11.83
C LEU A 122 40.51 80.21 11.45
N LYS A 123 41.11 79.62 10.40
CA LYS A 123 42.41 80.06 9.87
C LYS A 123 42.38 81.52 9.40
N GLU A 124 41.35 81.92 8.65
CA GLU A 124 41.16 83.31 8.24
C GLU A 124 41.00 84.26 9.43
N HIS A 125 40.32 83.81 10.49
CA HIS A 125 40.17 84.60 11.70
C HIS A 125 41.49 84.77 12.45
N ILE A 126 42.26 83.69 12.60
CA ILE A 126 43.61 83.71 13.20
C ILE A 126 44.53 84.64 12.39
N ALA A 127 44.49 84.56 11.06
CA ALA A 127 45.29 85.42 10.19
C ALA A 127 44.95 86.92 10.36
N ARG A 128 43.67 87.26 10.48
CA ARG A 128 43.22 88.63 10.77
C ARG A 128 43.72 89.12 12.12
N VAL A 129 43.54 88.33 13.18
CA VAL A 129 44.01 88.67 14.54
C VAL A 129 45.53 88.81 14.59
N TRP A 130 46.26 88.01 13.81
CA TRP A 130 47.72 88.15 13.66
C TRP A 130 48.11 89.45 12.97
N SER A 131 47.40 89.85 11.90
CA SER A 131 47.63 91.13 11.22
C SER A 131 47.34 92.32 12.13
N GLU A 132 46.21 92.30 12.85
CA GLU A 132 45.87 93.34 13.83
C GLU A 132 46.91 93.42 14.96
N ASN A 133 47.38 92.28 15.49
CA ASN A 133 48.45 92.27 16.50
C ASN A 133 49.77 92.84 15.94
N LYS A 134 50.08 92.58 14.67
CA LYS A 134 51.26 93.12 14.01
C LYS A 134 51.15 94.64 13.86
N GLU A 135 50.02 95.15 13.38
CA GLU A 135 49.75 96.58 13.27
C GLU A 135 49.78 97.28 14.64
N LEU A 136 49.18 96.68 15.66
CA LEU A 136 49.22 97.21 17.04
C LEU A 136 50.64 97.21 17.60
N ARG A 137 51.46 96.19 17.30
CA ARG A 137 52.89 96.17 17.68
C ARG A 137 53.67 97.26 16.96
N GLU A 138 53.45 97.45 15.66
CA GLU A 138 54.10 98.51 14.86
C GLU A 138 53.69 99.92 15.32
N MET A 139 52.41 100.11 15.68
CA MET A 139 51.88 101.34 16.29
C MET A 139 52.51 101.62 17.66
N ARG A 140 52.64 100.60 18.52
CA ARG A 140 53.34 100.74 19.81
C ARG A 140 54.82 101.06 19.61
N GLN A 141 55.47 100.49 18.60
CA GLN A 141 56.87 100.75 18.29
C GLN A 141 57.07 102.19 17.76
N HIS A 142 56.16 102.69 16.91
CA HIS A 142 56.16 104.09 16.49
C HIS A 142 55.91 105.06 17.64
N GLN A 143 55.03 104.71 18.58
CA GLN A 143 54.75 105.52 19.77
C GLN A 143 55.92 105.53 20.76
N GLN A 144 56.75 104.48 20.77
CA GLN A 144 57.96 104.37 21.60
C GLN A 144 59.18 105.07 20.98
N VAL A 145 59.22 105.26 19.66
CA VAL A 145 60.29 105.99 18.95
C VAL A 145 60.10 107.52 19.00
N GLN A 146 58.89 108.03 19.26
CA GLN A 146 58.64 109.47 19.47
C GLN A 146 58.90 109.96 20.90
N ALA A 147 59.30 109.09 21.84
CA ALA A 147 59.65 109.48 23.20
C ALA A 147 61.16 109.32 23.43
N GLN A 148 61.91 110.41 23.25
CA GLN A 148 63.23 110.61 23.83
C GLN A 148 63.20 111.80 24.82
N PRO A 149 64.13 111.84 25.78
CA PRO A 149 63.83 112.15 27.18
C PRO A 149 64.30 113.54 27.60
N GLU A 150 63.59 114.17 28.54
CA GLU A 150 64.18 115.18 29.41
C GLU A 150 63.93 114.88 30.89
N SER A 151 65.05 114.87 31.60
CA SER A 151 65.32 114.88 33.04
C SER A 151 64.16 115.12 34.01
N SER A 152 64.03 114.25 35.02
CA SER A 152 64.46 114.51 36.41
C SER A 152 64.13 113.31 37.29
N GLY A 153 65.10 112.89 38.10
CA GLY A 153 65.11 111.59 38.77
C GLY A 153 64.28 111.47 40.04
N GLY A 154 64.28 110.25 40.57
CA GLY A 154 63.99 109.99 41.98
C GLY A 154 63.11 108.76 42.26
N LEU A 155 63.81 107.66 42.59
CA LEU A 155 63.43 106.65 43.59
C LEU A 155 62.41 105.55 43.19
N ALA A 156 62.93 104.34 43.18
CA ALA A 156 62.22 103.06 43.11
C ALA A 156 61.92 102.53 44.55
N PRO A 157 61.45 101.28 44.75
CA PRO A 157 60.03 100.92 44.74
C PRO A 157 59.65 100.05 45.95
N GLN A 158 58.58 100.36 46.71
CA GLN A 158 58.02 99.40 47.68
C GLN A 158 56.52 99.59 47.90
N VAL A 159 55.83 98.44 48.03
CA VAL A 159 54.45 98.25 48.49
C VAL A 159 53.40 98.75 47.47
N ILE A 160 52.64 97.87 46.81
CA ILE A 160 51.36 97.38 47.33
C ILE A 160 51.05 95.99 46.74
N ASN A 161 50.93 95.06 47.67
CA ASN A 161 50.29 93.76 47.55
C ASN A 161 48.79 93.94 47.87
N GLN A 162 47.92 93.03 47.39
CA GLN A 162 46.43 92.95 47.50
C GLN A 162 45.72 93.40 46.21
N VAL A 163 45.23 92.52 45.32
CA VAL A 163 44.42 91.29 45.52
C VAL A 163 43.27 91.52 46.49
N LYS A 164 42.10 91.92 45.96
CA LYS A 164 40.87 91.11 45.87
C LYS A 164 39.63 92.01 45.78
N LYS A 165 38.68 91.54 44.96
CA LYS A 165 37.24 91.82 45.02
C LYS A 165 36.85 93.27 44.74
N THR A 166 36.36 93.50 43.52
CA THR A 166 35.05 94.10 43.21
C THR A 166 35.11 94.63 41.78
N LEU A 167 34.46 93.94 40.84
CA LEU A 167 33.88 94.46 39.58
C LEU A 167 33.60 93.26 38.66
N GLY A 168 32.52 92.56 38.99
CA GLY A 168 31.96 91.45 38.24
C GLY A 168 30.51 91.27 38.64
N SER A 169 29.73 92.35 38.51
CA SER A 169 28.30 92.38 38.79
C SER A 169 27.65 93.44 37.91
N VAL A 170 26.69 92.98 37.07
CA VAL A 170 25.51 93.73 36.59
C VAL A 170 25.83 94.79 35.51
N ARG A 171 25.53 94.62 34.22
CA ARG A 171 24.21 94.46 33.53
C ARG A 171 24.53 94.07 32.07
N LYS A 172 23.90 93.09 31.42
CA LYS A 172 22.47 92.89 31.11
C LYS A 172 21.91 93.98 30.19
N LEU A 173 21.51 93.57 28.97
CA LEU A 173 20.44 94.01 28.05
C LEU A 173 20.85 93.55 26.62
N GLY A 174 20.10 92.82 25.79
CA GLY A 174 18.72 92.30 25.80
C GLY A 174 18.63 91.06 24.85
N SER A 175 17.73 90.10 25.08
CA SER A 175 16.30 90.03 24.66
C SER A 175 16.14 89.62 23.18
N ASP A 176 15.32 88.66 22.71
CA ASP A 176 14.31 87.71 23.25
C ASP A 176 14.18 86.54 22.23
N SER A 177 13.78 85.29 22.53
CA SER A 177 12.42 84.73 22.79
C SER A 177 12.54 83.17 22.72
N LEU A 178 11.83 82.27 23.41
CA LEU A 178 10.73 82.26 24.39
C LEU A 178 10.61 80.86 25.05
N ASN A 179 10.30 80.83 26.36
CA ASN A 179 9.37 79.98 27.17
C ASN A 179 9.26 78.45 26.98
N SER A 180 9.02 77.60 27.99
CA SER A 180 8.77 77.70 29.46
C SER A 180 9.06 76.32 30.09
N SER A 181 9.86 76.17 31.14
CA SER A 181 9.57 76.35 32.59
C SER A 181 8.93 75.14 33.31
N PHE A 182 9.47 74.90 34.52
CA PHE A 182 9.05 74.06 35.66
C PHE A 182 9.58 72.62 35.68
N GLN A 183 10.11 72.07 36.80
CA GLN A 183 10.72 72.57 38.04
C GLN A 183 11.35 71.34 38.74
N GLN A 184 12.41 71.59 39.50
CA GLN A 184 13.03 70.81 40.58
C GLN A 184 12.02 70.11 41.56
N ASP A 185 12.29 69.08 42.37
CA ASP A 185 13.47 68.67 43.18
C ASP A 185 13.35 67.19 43.67
N SER A 186 14.50 66.56 43.89
CA SER A 186 14.98 65.73 45.04
C SER A 186 14.03 65.05 46.08
N LEU A 187 14.41 63.78 46.40
CA LEU A 187 14.23 62.95 47.64
C LEU A 187 13.17 61.83 47.74
N ASP A 188 13.73 60.62 47.90
CA ASP A 188 13.41 59.47 48.77
C ASP A 188 12.16 58.57 48.68
N GLU A 189 12.51 57.28 48.47
CA GLU A 189 12.04 56.00 49.01
C GLU A 189 10.59 55.48 48.94
N ASN A 190 10.52 54.28 48.36
CA ASN A 190 9.69 53.11 48.67
C ASN A 190 8.20 53.09 48.27
N LEU A 191 7.89 52.29 47.23
CA LEU A 191 7.24 50.96 47.34
C LEU A 191 6.83 50.39 45.96
N ARG A 192 7.20 49.13 45.73
CA ARG A 192 6.50 48.08 44.94
C ARG A 192 5.81 48.47 43.62
N GLY A 193 6.27 47.85 42.53
CA GLY A 193 5.41 47.56 41.38
C GLY A 193 6.18 47.09 40.16
N GLY A 194 6.16 45.77 39.89
CA GLY A 194 6.69 45.22 38.64
C GLY A 194 5.71 45.36 37.47
N SER A 195 6.24 45.44 36.25
CA SER A 195 5.62 44.99 34.99
C SER A 195 6.63 45.19 33.86
N ARG A 196 7.08 44.13 33.19
CA ARG A 196 6.38 43.31 32.16
C ARG A 196 6.56 43.91 30.76
N GLY A 197 7.17 43.06 29.93
CA GLY A 197 7.38 43.25 28.51
C GLY A 197 6.07 43.38 27.73
N ASN A 198 6.19 44.11 26.64
CA ASN A 198 5.12 44.48 25.73
C ASN A 198 5.04 43.44 24.60
N GLY A 199 4.13 42.48 24.73
CA GLY A 199 3.67 41.62 23.63
C GLY A 199 2.33 42.14 23.13
N LYS A 200 2.23 42.45 21.83
CA LYS A 200 1.02 42.94 21.18
C LYS A 200 -0.10 41.89 21.27
N SER A 201 -1.25 42.33 21.79
CA SER A 201 -2.52 41.60 21.87
C SER A 201 -3.21 41.54 20.50
N TYR A 202 -3.58 40.33 20.06
CA TYR A 202 -4.66 40.07 19.11
C TYR A 202 -5.89 39.60 19.91
N ALA A 203 -7.07 39.98 19.41
CA ALA A 203 -8.37 40.03 20.10
C ALA A 203 -8.84 38.71 20.79
N PRO A 204 -9.52 38.81 21.96
CA PRO A 204 -10.04 37.64 22.69
C PRO A 204 -11.45 37.17 22.25
N GLU A 205 -12.10 37.82 21.29
CA GLU A 205 -13.51 37.56 20.95
C GLU A 205 -13.71 36.30 20.08
N ASP A 206 -12.71 35.91 19.27
CA ASP A 206 -12.80 34.73 18.39
C ASP A 206 -12.63 33.40 19.15
N ALA A 207 -11.89 33.40 20.27
CA ALA A 207 -11.66 32.20 21.07
C ALA A 207 -12.90 31.79 21.88
N GLU A 208 -13.68 32.76 22.38
CA GLU A 208 -14.93 32.51 23.09
C GLU A 208 -16.05 32.09 22.13
N MET A 209 -16.10 32.66 20.91
CA MET A 209 -17.05 32.24 19.87
C MET A 209 -16.79 30.79 19.42
N LEU A 210 -15.52 30.42 19.21
CA LEU A 210 -15.15 29.04 18.86
C LEU A 210 -15.44 28.06 20.00
N HIS A 211 -15.23 28.46 21.27
CA HIS A 211 -15.61 27.64 22.41
C HIS A 211 -17.13 27.41 22.49
N SER A 212 -17.94 28.43 22.24
CA SER A 212 -19.40 28.33 22.20
C SER A 212 -19.91 27.41 21.07
N ILE A 213 -19.30 27.49 19.88
CA ILE A 213 -19.62 26.61 18.75
C ILE A 213 -19.21 25.15 19.05
N VAL A 214 -18.05 24.96 19.69
CA VAL A 214 -17.58 23.61 20.07
C VAL A 214 -18.46 23.00 21.15
N GLU A 215 -18.93 23.78 22.13
CA GLU A 215 -19.90 23.31 23.13
C GLU A 215 -21.26 22.96 22.50
N GLN A 216 -21.77 23.78 21.58
CA GLN A 216 -22.99 23.47 20.83
C GLN A 216 -22.85 22.17 20.01
N LEU A 217 -21.72 21.97 19.32
CA LEU A 217 -21.45 20.74 18.56
C LEU A 217 -21.29 19.52 19.49
N GLN A 218 -20.73 19.68 20.69
CA GLN A 218 -20.63 18.60 21.67
C GLN A 218 -22.00 18.20 22.24
N GLU A 219 -22.90 19.15 22.48
CA GLU A 219 -24.27 18.88 22.90
C GLU A 219 -25.08 18.21 21.79
N GLU A 220 -24.94 18.65 20.53
CA GLU A 220 -25.58 18.00 19.38
C GLU A 220 -25.07 16.58 19.15
N MET A 221 -23.76 16.35 19.28
CA MET A 221 -23.18 15.00 19.21
C MET A 221 -23.69 14.09 20.34
N LYS A 222 -23.93 14.64 21.54
CA LYS A 222 -24.50 13.89 22.66
C LYS A 222 -25.98 13.54 22.39
N ALA A 223 -26.77 14.49 21.90
CA ALA A 223 -28.16 14.27 21.52
C ALA A 223 -28.32 13.26 20.37
N LEU A 224 -27.41 13.27 19.39
CA LEU A 224 -27.39 12.30 18.30
C LEU A 224 -27.01 10.89 18.79
N LYS A 225 -26.07 10.76 19.72
CA LYS A 225 -25.72 9.47 20.35
C LYS A 225 -26.88 8.90 21.17
N GLU A 226 -27.65 9.75 21.83
CA GLU A 226 -28.82 9.34 22.62
C GLU A 226 -29.97 8.88 21.71
N LYS A 227 -30.24 9.63 20.63
CA LYS A 227 -31.20 9.21 19.58
C LYS A 227 -30.78 7.91 18.88
N LEU A 228 -29.48 7.69 18.67
CA LEU A 228 -28.98 6.44 18.09
C LEU A 228 -29.24 5.26 19.05
N ARG A 229 -29.08 5.49 20.36
CA ARG A 229 -29.34 4.49 21.40
C ARG A 229 -30.82 4.16 21.52
N ASP A 230 -31.70 5.17 21.47
CA ASP A 230 -33.16 4.97 21.44
C ASP A 230 -33.63 4.24 20.18
N ALA A 231 -32.96 4.49 19.03
CA ALA A 231 -33.25 3.79 17.78
C ALA A 231 -32.79 2.33 17.83
N ASP A 232 -31.65 2.06 18.46
CA ASP A 232 -31.10 0.71 18.65
C ASP A 232 -31.95 -0.10 19.64
N GLU A 233 -32.44 0.53 20.71
CA GLU A 233 -33.36 -0.09 21.68
C GLU A 233 -34.73 -0.40 21.01
N LYS A 234 -35.25 0.52 20.17
CA LYS A 234 -36.45 0.26 19.36
C LYS A 234 -36.24 -0.84 18.32
N LEU A 235 -35.04 -0.97 17.76
CA LEU A 235 -34.68 -2.06 16.85
C LEU A 235 -34.57 -3.39 17.61
N GLN A 236 -33.96 -3.43 18.80
CA GLN A 236 -33.92 -4.63 19.64
C GLN A 236 -35.31 -5.10 20.06
N VAL A 237 -36.22 -4.18 20.43
CA VAL A 237 -37.61 -4.52 20.76
C VAL A 237 -38.36 -5.08 19.54
N LYS A 238 -38.10 -4.52 18.35
CA LYS A 238 -38.75 -4.99 17.10
C LYS A 238 -38.18 -6.33 16.61
N THR A 239 -36.90 -6.58 16.84
CA THR A 239 -36.23 -7.87 16.59
C THR A 239 -36.68 -8.93 17.59
N ALA A 240 -36.97 -8.57 18.84
CA ALA A 240 -37.55 -9.46 19.84
C ALA A 240 -39.01 -9.85 19.55
N ILE A 241 -39.74 -9.05 18.77
CA ILE A 241 -41.13 -9.34 18.34
C ILE A 241 -41.17 -10.22 17.07
N LEU A 242 -40.05 -10.41 16.37
CA LEU A 242 -39.96 -11.13 15.09
C LEU A 242 -38.88 -12.23 15.10
N SER A 243 -38.95 -13.16 16.07
CA SER A 243 -38.39 -14.50 15.89
C SER A 243 -39.49 -15.56 16.07
N PRO A 244 -39.66 -16.51 15.13
CA PRO A 244 -40.71 -17.51 15.18
C PRO A 244 -40.39 -18.65 16.16
N MET A 245 -41.43 -19.11 16.85
CA MET A 245 -41.50 -20.43 17.46
C MET A 245 -41.35 -21.50 16.37
N GLU A 246 -40.39 -22.40 16.52
CA GLU A 246 -40.41 -23.74 15.92
C GLU A 246 -40.08 -24.81 16.97
N GLU A 247 -40.67 -25.98 16.75
CA GLU A 247 -40.51 -27.28 17.41
C GLU A 247 -41.41 -27.62 18.61
N ALA A 248 -42.63 -28.06 18.28
CA ALA A 248 -43.31 -29.13 19.01
C ALA A 248 -43.78 -30.19 18.00
N ALA A 249 -43.12 -31.34 18.02
CA ALA A 249 -43.45 -32.52 17.23
C ALA A 249 -44.76 -33.17 17.71
N LEU A 250 -45.63 -33.54 16.76
CA LEU A 250 -46.65 -34.57 16.93
C LEU A 250 -46.77 -35.41 15.64
N PRO A 251 -46.89 -36.75 15.74
CA PRO A 251 -46.92 -37.66 14.59
C PRO A 251 -48.35 -37.84 14.07
N ILE A 252 -48.53 -37.76 12.75
CA ILE A 252 -49.78 -38.17 12.08
C ILE A 252 -49.45 -39.33 11.12
N SER A 253 -50.11 -40.43 11.40
CA SER A 253 -50.17 -41.71 10.69
C SER A 253 -50.63 -41.59 9.24
N ASN A 254 -49.85 -42.13 8.31
CA ASN A 254 -50.31 -42.49 6.96
C ASN A 254 -50.62 -44.00 6.93
N ASP A 255 -51.85 -44.35 7.27
CA ASP A 255 -52.58 -45.50 6.71
C ASP A 255 -53.25 -44.94 5.43
N THR A 256 -53.23 -45.52 4.24
CA THR A 256 -53.36 -46.90 3.79
C THR A 256 -52.92 -46.97 2.32
N ASP A 257 -52.13 -47.97 1.92
CA ASP A 257 -52.20 -48.53 0.55
C ASP A 257 -51.64 -49.95 0.55
N ALA A 258 -52.53 -50.90 0.83
CA ALA A 258 -52.34 -52.32 0.57
C ALA A 258 -53.63 -52.85 -0.05
N ILE A 259 -53.70 -52.88 -1.38
CA ILE A 259 -54.73 -53.64 -2.10
C ILE A 259 -54.06 -54.84 -2.76
N HIS A 260 -54.55 -55.99 -2.31
CA HIS A 260 -54.20 -57.33 -2.74
C HIS A 260 -54.47 -57.57 -4.22
N LYS A 261 -53.49 -58.21 -4.85
CA LYS A 261 -53.63 -59.04 -6.04
C LYS A 261 -54.38 -60.32 -5.66
N SER A 262 -55.48 -60.67 -6.34
CA SER A 262 -55.85 -62.03 -6.83
C SER A 262 -57.32 -62.19 -7.29
N THR A 263 -57.47 -62.54 -8.58
CA THR A 263 -58.28 -63.67 -9.11
C THR A 263 -59.81 -63.58 -9.29
N SER A 264 -60.19 -63.46 -10.58
CA SER A 264 -61.19 -64.24 -11.36
C SER A 264 -62.61 -64.49 -10.82
N THR A 265 -63.64 -63.98 -11.51
CA THR A 265 -64.70 -64.80 -12.17
C THR A 265 -65.64 -63.94 -13.03
N ASP A 266 -66.18 -64.56 -14.07
CA ASP A 266 -66.83 -64.00 -15.27
C ASP A 266 -68.25 -63.39 -15.08
N LEU A 267 -68.49 -62.26 -15.78
CA LEU A 267 -69.68 -61.79 -16.56
C LEU A 267 -71.12 -61.81 -15.93
N PRO A 268 -72.15 -61.10 -16.47
CA PRO A 268 -72.20 -60.22 -17.65
C PRO A 268 -72.82 -58.82 -17.44
N ASP A 269 -72.71 -58.02 -18.51
CA ASP A 269 -73.30 -56.70 -18.78
C ASP A 269 -74.71 -56.44 -18.21
N ASN A 270 -74.87 -55.31 -17.51
CA ASN A 270 -76.14 -54.59 -17.46
C ASN A 270 -75.90 -53.09 -17.29
N LEU A 271 -76.21 -52.36 -18.36
CA LEU A 271 -76.16 -50.91 -18.49
C LEU A 271 -77.11 -50.24 -17.49
N CYS A 272 -76.54 -49.64 -16.44
CA CYS A 272 -77.27 -48.78 -15.50
C CYS A 272 -77.10 -47.31 -15.91
N GLU A 273 -78.18 -46.66 -16.33
CA GLU A 273 -78.20 -45.27 -16.79
C GLU A 273 -77.86 -44.26 -15.67
N SER A 274 -78.05 -44.65 -14.40
CA SER A 274 -77.56 -43.93 -13.23
C SER A 274 -76.06 -44.11 -13.00
N CYS A 275 -75.48 -45.28 -13.33
CA CYS A 275 -74.04 -45.50 -13.33
C CYS A 275 -73.35 -44.68 -14.41
N SER A 276 -73.92 -44.56 -15.62
CA SER A 276 -73.35 -43.71 -16.68
C SER A 276 -73.26 -42.22 -16.30
N LYS A 277 -74.23 -41.70 -15.53
CA LYS A 277 -74.20 -40.31 -15.02
C LYS A 277 -73.17 -40.12 -13.90
N VAL A 278 -73.00 -41.13 -13.05
CA VAL A 278 -71.99 -41.13 -11.97
C VAL A 278 -70.58 -41.30 -12.57
N GLU A 279 -70.41 -42.15 -13.57
CA GLU A 279 -69.16 -42.31 -14.33
C GLU A 279 -68.76 -41.02 -15.02
N LYS A 280 -69.67 -40.34 -15.74
CA LYS A 280 -69.38 -39.03 -16.35
C LYS A 280 -69.01 -37.97 -15.31
N LYS A 281 -69.70 -37.93 -14.16
CA LYS A 281 -69.37 -36.98 -13.08
C LYS A 281 -68.06 -37.35 -12.38
N PHE A 282 -67.73 -38.63 -12.30
CA PHE A 282 -66.45 -39.10 -11.79
C PHE A 282 -65.31 -38.79 -12.77
N GLU A 283 -65.51 -38.95 -14.08
CA GLU A 283 -64.58 -38.52 -15.14
C GLU A 283 -64.36 -36.99 -15.12
N GLU A 284 -65.41 -36.21 -14.89
CA GLU A 284 -65.33 -34.76 -14.77
C GLU A 284 -64.59 -34.33 -13.49
N LEU A 285 -64.88 -34.95 -12.34
CA LEU A 285 -64.19 -34.68 -11.08
C LEU A 285 -62.73 -35.18 -11.09
N THR A 286 -62.43 -36.31 -11.75
CA THR A 286 -61.05 -36.79 -11.93
C THR A 286 -60.28 -35.90 -12.88
N SER A 287 -60.90 -35.38 -13.94
CA SER A 287 -60.30 -34.37 -14.82
C SER A 287 -60.03 -33.07 -14.08
N GLN A 288 -60.97 -32.58 -13.25
CA GLN A 288 -60.77 -31.41 -12.40
C GLN A 288 -59.66 -31.62 -11.35
N ARG A 289 -59.60 -32.80 -10.72
CA ARG A 289 -58.53 -33.16 -9.78
C ARG A 289 -57.17 -33.23 -10.48
N MET A 290 -57.11 -33.76 -11.70
CA MET A 290 -55.89 -33.81 -12.51
C MET A 290 -55.44 -32.40 -12.90
N GLU A 291 -56.37 -31.51 -13.26
CA GLU A 291 -56.08 -30.11 -13.59
C GLU A 291 -55.60 -29.32 -12.36
N GLN A 292 -56.25 -29.47 -11.21
CA GLN A 292 -55.78 -28.88 -9.95
C GLN A 292 -54.41 -29.44 -9.55
N ARG A 293 -54.15 -30.73 -9.78
CA ARG A 293 -52.83 -31.31 -9.50
C ARG A 293 -51.75 -30.70 -10.39
N LYS A 294 -52.02 -30.55 -11.69
CA LYS A 294 -51.11 -29.85 -12.62
C LYS A 294 -50.86 -28.40 -12.20
N GLN A 295 -51.89 -27.70 -11.71
CA GLN A 295 -51.74 -26.33 -11.19
C GLN A 295 -50.87 -26.30 -9.93
N ILE A 296 -51.05 -27.24 -8.99
CA ILE A 296 -50.21 -27.36 -7.79
C ILE A 296 -48.75 -27.65 -8.17
N ASP A 297 -48.52 -28.61 -9.08
CA ASP A 297 -47.17 -28.96 -9.53
C ASP A 297 -46.50 -27.76 -10.25
N SER A 298 -47.26 -26.99 -11.03
CA SER A 298 -46.78 -25.76 -11.66
C SER A 298 -46.42 -24.67 -10.64
N LEU A 299 -47.24 -24.49 -9.59
CA LEU A 299 -46.98 -23.51 -8.53
C LEU A 299 -45.80 -23.94 -7.65
N GLN A 300 -45.66 -25.23 -7.36
CA GLN A 300 -44.48 -25.76 -6.65
C GLN A 300 -43.21 -25.53 -7.44
N LYS A 301 -43.22 -25.78 -8.75
CA LYS A 301 -42.08 -25.49 -9.60
C LYS A 301 -41.71 -24.00 -9.58
N GLN A 302 -42.69 -23.09 -9.67
CA GLN A 302 -42.45 -21.65 -9.57
C GLN A 302 -41.92 -21.22 -8.20
N LEU A 303 -42.40 -21.86 -7.13
CA LEU A 303 -41.93 -21.61 -5.76
C LEU A 303 -40.47 -22.06 -5.60
N ASP A 304 -40.11 -23.24 -6.11
CA ASP A 304 -38.76 -23.76 -6.05
C ASP A 304 -37.79 -22.93 -6.90
N GLU A 305 -38.21 -22.51 -8.10
CA GLU A 305 -37.45 -21.55 -8.92
C GLU A 305 -37.22 -20.23 -8.17
N SER A 306 -38.26 -19.69 -7.51
CA SER A 306 -38.17 -18.46 -6.73
C SER A 306 -37.24 -18.61 -5.50
N ARG A 307 -37.30 -19.75 -4.80
CA ARG A 307 -36.39 -20.07 -3.69
C ARG A 307 -34.94 -20.12 -4.14
N VAL A 308 -34.67 -20.80 -5.25
CA VAL A 308 -33.32 -20.84 -5.83
C VAL A 308 -32.83 -19.45 -6.24
N THR A 309 -33.71 -18.58 -6.76
CA THR A 309 -33.32 -17.19 -7.04
C THR A 309 -33.04 -16.38 -5.77
N LEU A 310 -33.83 -16.58 -4.70
CA LEU A 310 -33.65 -15.92 -3.42
C LEU A 310 -32.33 -16.34 -2.75
N ASP A 311 -31.98 -17.62 -2.80
CA ASP A 311 -30.72 -18.14 -2.26
C ASP A 311 -29.51 -17.55 -3.00
N LYS A 312 -29.59 -17.46 -4.33
CA LYS A 312 -28.55 -16.81 -5.14
C LYS A 312 -28.41 -15.33 -4.78
N GLU A 313 -29.52 -14.62 -4.59
CA GLU A 313 -29.51 -13.22 -4.20
C GLU A 313 -28.94 -13.02 -2.78
N ALA A 314 -29.24 -13.94 -1.85
CA ALA A 314 -28.68 -13.91 -0.50
C ALA A 314 -27.16 -14.10 -0.50
N VAL A 315 -26.64 -15.02 -1.30
CA VAL A 315 -25.19 -15.21 -1.48
C VAL A 315 -24.55 -13.96 -2.08
N LEU A 316 -25.15 -13.39 -3.14
CA LEU A 316 -24.63 -12.15 -3.75
C LEU A 316 -24.63 -10.97 -2.78
N ARG A 317 -25.67 -10.82 -1.95
CA ARG A 317 -25.70 -9.78 -0.90
C ARG A 317 -24.56 -9.98 0.09
N LYS A 318 -24.35 -11.21 0.54
CA LYS A 318 -23.27 -11.53 1.47
C LYS A 318 -21.89 -11.20 0.86
N ASP A 319 -21.64 -11.62 -0.38
CA ASP A 319 -20.37 -11.33 -1.06
C ASP A 319 -20.13 -9.82 -1.20
N LEU A 320 -21.18 -9.04 -1.49
CA LEU A 320 -21.09 -7.58 -1.57
C LEU A 320 -20.85 -6.93 -0.20
N GLU A 321 -21.47 -7.45 0.86
CA GLU A 321 -21.24 -7.00 2.23
C GLU A 321 -19.80 -7.28 2.67
N ASP A 322 -19.28 -8.47 2.37
CA ASP A 322 -17.90 -8.88 2.69
C ASP A 322 -16.89 -8.00 1.94
N GLN A 323 -17.07 -7.80 0.63
CA GLN A 323 -16.22 -6.89 -0.17
C GLN A 323 -16.25 -5.45 0.35
N TRP A 324 -17.43 -4.99 0.78
CA TRP A 324 -17.57 -3.65 1.31
C TRP A 324 -16.91 -3.50 2.68
N GLN A 325 -16.99 -4.52 3.53
CA GLN A 325 -16.28 -4.56 4.81
C GLN A 325 -14.76 -4.58 4.61
N GLU A 326 -14.26 -5.38 3.66
CA GLU A 326 -12.84 -5.43 3.33
C GLU A 326 -12.32 -4.06 2.88
N LYS A 327 -13.00 -3.40 1.93
CA LYS A 327 -12.63 -2.05 1.47
C LYS A 327 -12.70 -1.02 2.58
N ARG A 328 -13.69 -1.11 3.45
CA ARG A 328 -13.83 -0.22 4.61
C ARG A 328 -12.65 -0.37 5.57
N GLU A 329 -12.27 -1.59 5.92
CA GLU A 329 -11.14 -1.82 6.83
C GLU A 329 -9.80 -1.45 6.18
N ALA A 330 -9.64 -1.69 4.88
CA ALA A 330 -8.48 -1.22 4.12
C ALA A 330 -8.35 0.32 4.18
N HIS A 331 -9.41 1.06 3.85
CA HIS A 331 -9.40 2.52 3.94
C HIS A 331 -9.23 3.04 5.37
N LYS A 332 -9.78 2.34 6.36
CA LYS A 332 -9.58 2.69 7.78
C LYS A 332 -8.12 2.54 8.19
N SER A 333 -7.46 1.46 7.76
CA SER A 333 -6.02 1.23 7.99
C SER A 333 -5.17 2.31 7.29
N GLU A 334 -5.50 2.62 6.03
CA GLU A 334 -4.82 3.66 5.25
C GLU A 334 -4.95 5.04 5.90
N VAL A 335 -6.16 5.43 6.31
CA VAL A 335 -6.41 6.69 7.03
C VAL A 335 -5.67 6.73 8.37
N GLN A 336 -5.57 5.62 9.09
CA GLN A 336 -4.78 5.56 10.32
C GLN A 336 -3.29 5.75 10.06
N ASN A 337 -2.76 5.14 9.00
CA ASN A 337 -1.37 5.31 8.60
C ASN A 337 -1.07 6.76 8.19
N LEU A 338 -1.92 7.36 7.36
CA LEU A 338 -1.80 8.77 6.97
C LEU A 338 -1.89 9.71 8.18
N ARG A 339 -2.80 9.47 9.12
CA ARG A 339 -2.88 10.25 10.37
C ARG A 339 -1.59 10.14 11.20
N GLN A 340 -1.02 8.94 11.29
CA GLN A 340 0.24 8.74 12.01
C GLN A 340 1.42 9.42 11.30
N GLN A 341 1.45 9.41 9.97
CA GLN A 341 2.44 10.14 9.18
C GLN A 341 2.31 11.64 9.37
N VAL A 342 1.10 12.20 9.28
CA VAL A 342 0.85 13.64 9.53
C VAL A 342 1.32 14.04 10.92
N LYS A 343 0.96 13.27 11.97
CA LYS A 343 1.42 13.53 13.34
C LYS A 343 2.95 13.50 13.47
N THR A 344 3.60 12.57 12.78
CA THR A 344 5.07 12.46 12.79
C THR A 344 5.71 13.66 12.08
N ASN A 345 5.14 14.08 10.94
CA ASN A 345 5.61 15.24 10.18
C ASN A 345 5.40 16.54 10.96
N GLU A 346 4.27 16.71 11.65
CA GLU A 346 4.02 17.84 12.54
C GLU A 346 5.05 17.92 13.67
N GLN A 347 5.36 16.78 14.30
CA GLN A 347 6.39 16.72 15.35
C GLN A 347 7.78 17.10 14.79
N GLN A 348 8.14 16.58 13.62
CA GLN A 348 9.42 16.92 12.96
C GLN A 348 9.48 18.41 12.61
N LEU A 349 8.38 19.00 12.16
CA LEU A 349 8.30 20.42 11.86
C LEU A 349 8.48 21.26 13.14
N LEU A 350 7.82 20.90 14.23
CA LEU A 350 7.97 21.56 15.54
C LEU A 350 9.41 21.47 16.05
N ASP A 351 10.02 20.29 16.00
CA ASP A 351 11.42 20.09 16.39
C ASP A 351 12.37 20.95 15.53
N MET A 352 12.10 21.06 14.22
CA MET A 352 12.91 21.88 13.31
C MET A 352 12.73 23.37 13.58
N GLN A 353 11.50 23.83 13.86
CA GLN A 353 11.22 25.20 14.26
C GLN A 353 11.92 25.56 15.57
N GLN A 354 11.89 24.66 16.56
CA GLN A 354 12.57 24.86 17.84
C GLN A 354 14.09 24.98 17.64
N LYS A 355 14.71 24.05 16.89
CA LYS A 355 16.14 24.13 16.57
C LYS A 355 16.52 25.40 15.83
N PHE A 356 15.66 25.86 14.92
CA PHE A 356 15.86 27.13 14.23
C PHE A 356 15.85 28.32 15.20
N LEU A 357 14.93 28.35 16.16
CA LEU A 357 14.88 29.41 17.17
C LEU A 357 16.10 29.35 18.10
N GLU A 358 16.49 28.16 18.56
CA GLU A 358 17.68 27.98 19.41
C GLU A 358 18.97 28.44 18.71
N THR A 359 19.12 28.07 17.43
CA THR A 359 20.28 28.48 16.63
C THR A 359 20.27 29.97 16.32
N LYS A 360 19.10 30.56 16.03
CA LYS A 360 18.94 32.00 15.87
C LYS A 360 19.35 32.75 17.14
N ASP A 361 18.88 32.31 18.31
CA ASP A 361 19.20 32.94 19.60
C ASP A 361 20.68 32.81 19.94
N GLU A 362 21.31 31.68 19.60
CA GLU A 362 22.75 31.49 19.74
C GLU A 362 23.54 32.46 18.85
N VAL A 363 23.18 32.56 17.57
CA VAL A 363 23.82 33.49 16.63
C VAL A 363 23.63 34.94 17.07
N MET A 364 22.44 35.31 17.54
CA MET A 364 22.19 36.64 18.10
C MET A 364 23.05 36.93 19.33
N ARG A 365 23.22 35.96 20.24
CA ARG A 365 24.10 36.10 21.41
C ARG A 365 25.56 36.24 20.99
N GLN A 366 26.01 35.51 19.98
CA GLN A 366 27.37 35.65 19.44
C GLN A 366 27.58 37.03 18.79
N LEU A 367 26.62 37.49 18.00
CA LEU A 367 26.67 38.81 17.38
C LEU A 367 26.73 39.93 18.43
N GLN A 368 25.92 39.82 19.50
CA GLN A 368 25.95 40.78 20.60
C GLN A 368 27.32 40.81 21.27
N ARG A 369 27.91 39.64 21.59
CA ARG A 369 29.25 39.57 22.19
C ARG A 369 30.30 40.23 21.31
N VAL A 370 30.27 39.97 20.00
CA VAL A 370 31.21 40.59 19.05
C VAL A 370 30.99 42.11 18.96
N SER A 371 29.75 42.58 19.01
CA SER A 371 29.46 44.02 19.04
C SER A 371 29.98 44.68 20.31
N ASP A 372 29.75 44.07 21.47
CA ASP A 372 30.23 44.55 22.77
C ASP A 372 31.76 44.57 22.81
N ASP A 373 32.42 43.52 22.31
CA ASP A 373 33.87 43.44 22.20
C ASP A 373 34.42 44.52 21.26
N ARG A 374 33.78 44.74 20.10
CA ARG A 374 34.13 45.80 19.16
C ARG A 374 34.05 47.17 19.81
N GLU A 375 32.96 47.47 20.52
CA GLU A 375 32.82 48.75 21.23
C GLU A 375 33.87 48.92 22.32
N ARG A 376 34.19 47.86 23.06
CA ARG A 376 35.23 47.88 24.09
C ARG A 376 36.60 48.18 23.49
N VAL A 377 36.94 47.53 22.38
CA VAL A 377 38.19 47.78 21.64
C VAL A 377 38.21 49.20 21.09
N ASN A 378 37.09 49.70 20.55
CA ASN A 378 37.04 51.06 20.01
C ASN A 378 37.26 52.12 21.10
N LYS A 379 36.65 51.95 22.27
CA LYS A 379 36.89 52.83 23.44
C LYS A 379 38.33 52.79 23.91
N GLN A 380 38.96 51.61 23.92
CA GLN A 380 40.38 51.48 24.24
C GLN A 380 41.25 52.19 23.20
N LEU A 381 40.91 52.07 21.92
CA LEU A 381 41.63 52.73 20.84
C LEU A 381 41.52 54.25 20.95
N GLU A 382 40.33 54.78 21.18
CA GLU A 382 40.08 56.21 21.42
C GLU A 382 40.86 56.72 22.63
N THR A 383 40.89 55.96 23.73
CA THR A 383 41.65 56.32 24.94
C THR A 383 43.15 56.35 24.66
N LEU A 384 43.68 55.33 23.98
CA LEU A 384 45.09 55.26 23.61
C LEU A 384 45.48 56.39 22.66
N GLN A 385 44.58 56.78 21.76
CA GLN A 385 44.80 57.86 20.82
C GLN A 385 44.83 59.21 21.55
N ALA A 386 43.90 59.44 22.47
CA ALA A 386 43.90 60.62 23.34
C ALA A 386 45.16 60.69 24.23
N ASP A 387 45.58 59.57 24.81
CA ASP A 387 46.81 59.48 25.61
C ASP A 387 48.05 59.75 24.76
N ASN A 388 48.09 59.27 23.52
CA ASN A 388 49.19 59.53 22.58
C ASN A 388 49.26 61.03 22.22
N ASP A 389 48.13 61.63 21.86
CA ASP A 389 48.06 63.06 21.54
C ASP A 389 48.45 63.91 22.76
N PHE A 390 47.99 63.53 23.96
CA PHE A 390 48.34 64.19 25.21
C PHE A 390 49.83 64.07 25.54
N LEU A 391 50.41 62.87 25.44
CA LEU A 391 51.82 62.63 25.70
C LEU A 391 52.70 63.31 24.66
N SER A 392 52.32 63.27 23.38
CA SER A 392 53.00 63.98 22.29
C SER A 392 53.00 65.48 22.52
N GLY A 393 51.83 66.05 22.86
CA GLY A 393 51.69 67.46 23.21
C GLY A 393 52.51 67.86 24.43
N ARG A 394 52.52 67.05 25.50
CA ARG A 394 53.39 67.27 26.66
C ARG A 394 54.87 67.16 26.31
N TYR A 395 55.27 66.17 25.52
CA TYR A 395 56.66 66.02 25.11
C TYR A 395 57.14 67.23 24.31
N LEU A 396 56.33 67.73 23.37
CA LEU A 396 56.65 68.93 22.60
C LEU A 396 56.73 70.17 23.51
N ALA A 397 55.74 70.38 24.37
CA ALA A 397 55.73 71.53 25.30
C ALA A 397 56.91 71.49 26.30
N THR A 398 57.20 70.33 26.88
CA THR A 398 58.34 70.16 27.79
C THR A 398 59.67 70.25 27.05
N SER A 399 59.76 69.78 25.80
CA SER A 399 60.96 69.97 24.96
C SER A 399 61.19 71.45 24.63
N GLU A 400 60.14 72.19 24.24
CA GLU A 400 60.23 73.63 23.99
C GLU A 400 60.55 74.43 25.25
N GLU A 401 60.00 74.07 26.41
CA GLU A 401 60.36 74.67 27.70
C GLU A 401 61.82 74.41 28.07
N ILE A 402 62.33 73.20 27.84
CA ILE A 402 63.75 72.87 28.11
C ILE A 402 64.68 73.60 27.12
N GLU A 403 64.32 73.70 25.84
CA GLU A 403 65.10 74.44 24.84
C GLU A 403 65.10 75.96 25.06
N SER A 404 64.01 76.52 25.59
CA SER A 404 63.86 77.95 25.86
C SER A 404 64.39 78.40 27.24
N GLN A 405 64.78 77.46 28.10
CA GLN A 405 65.35 77.77 29.41
C GLN A 405 66.77 78.33 29.29
N TYR A 406 66.93 79.59 29.71
CA TYR A 406 68.24 80.25 29.82
C TYR A 406 68.90 79.87 31.15
N ILE A 407 70.06 79.22 31.09
CA ILE A 407 70.84 78.83 32.29
C ILE A 407 71.40 80.11 32.92
N ASN A 408 70.76 80.61 33.97
CA ASN A 408 71.24 81.75 34.75
C ASN A 408 71.78 81.25 36.08
N LEU A 409 73.09 81.37 36.28
CA LEU A 409 73.75 80.90 37.50
C LEU A 409 73.70 82.02 38.55
N PRO A 410 73.02 81.83 39.70
CA PRO A 410 72.85 82.90 40.68
C PRO A 410 74.18 83.36 41.27
N ASN A 411 74.38 84.68 41.40
CA ASN A 411 75.65 85.27 41.84
C ASN A 411 75.67 85.62 43.34
N THR A 412 74.63 85.26 44.10
CA THR A 412 74.53 85.53 45.54
C THR A 412 74.28 84.25 46.36
N VAL A 413 74.85 84.21 47.58
CA VAL A 413 74.78 83.03 48.48
C VAL A 413 73.34 82.69 48.89
N VAL A 414 72.47 83.69 49.01
CA VAL A 414 71.06 83.51 49.41
C VAL A 414 70.25 82.86 48.30
N GLU A 415 70.39 83.34 47.06
CA GLU A 415 69.73 82.74 45.88
C GLU A 415 70.21 81.30 45.64
N LEU A 416 71.48 81.00 45.94
CA LEU A 416 72.01 79.63 45.86
C LEU A 416 71.39 78.71 46.93
N GLN A 417 71.16 79.19 48.15
CA GLN A 417 70.47 78.41 49.19
C GLN A 417 69.00 78.15 48.84
N GLU A 418 68.30 79.12 48.24
CA GLU A 418 66.94 78.94 47.72
C GLU A 418 66.89 77.92 46.58
N LEU A 419 67.84 77.99 45.64
CA LEU A 419 67.95 77.02 44.55
C LEU A 419 68.18 75.59 45.07
N ILE A 420 69.05 75.43 46.07
CA ILE A 420 69.31 74.12 46.69
C ILE A 420 68.05 73.59 47.40
N LEU A 421 67.31 74.43 48.11
CA LEU A 421 66.05 74.04 48.75
C LEU A 421 64.97 73.67 47.72
N GLN A 422 64.86 74.42 46.62
CA GLN A 422 63.98 74.09 45.50
C GLN A 422 64.37 72.75 44.86
N GLN A 423 65.65 72.53 44.56
CA GLN A 423 66.12 71.25 44.02
C GLN A 423 65.90 70.08 44.98
N GLN A 424 66.05 70.28 46.29
CA GLN A 424 65.70 69.26 47.28
C GLN A 424 64.19 68.96 47.29
N SER A 425 63.34 70.00 47.20
CA SER A 425 61.89 69.84 47.09
C SER A 425 61.49 69.07 45.82
N GLU A 426 62.07 69.42 44.68
CA GLU A 426 61.84 68.74 43.39
C GLU A 426 62.31 67.28 43.43
N LEU A 427 63.48 67.00 44.04
CA LEU A 427 63.96 65.63 44.26
C LEU A 427 63.02 64.81 45.15
N ILE A 428 62.47 65.42 46.20
CA ILE A 428 61.48 64.76 47.06
C ILE A 428 60.22 64.45 46.25
N GLN A 429 59.71 65.41 45.47
CA GLN A 429 58.52 65.23 44.64
C GLN A 429 58.74 64.13 43.58
N ALA A 430 59.86 64.15 42.86
CA ALA A 430 60.23 63.12 41.89
C ALA A 430 60.33 61.72 42.52
N ARG A 431 60.86 61.64 43.75
CA ARG A 431 60.96 60.37 44.49
C ARG A 431 59.58 59.84 44.89
N VAL A 432 58.68 60.70 45.36
CA VAL A 432 57.29 60.32 45.69
C VAL A 432 56.53 59.85 44.46
N SER A 433 56.66 60.55 43.33
CA SER A 433 56.06 60.14 42.06
C SER A 433 56.62 58.81 41.55
N SER A 434 57.93 58.59 41.69
CA SER A 434 58.57 57.32 41.33
C SER A 434 58.05 56.15 42.19
N GLU A 435 57.89 56.34 43.50
CA GLU A 435 57.31 55.32 44.39
C GLU A 435 55.84 55.05 44.04
N TYR A 436 55.04 56.08 43.74
CA TYR A 436 53.66 55.92 43.30
C TYR A 436 53.54 55.08 42.01
N GLU A 437 54.37 55.37 41.00
CA GLU A 437 54.36 54.61 39.74
C GLU A 437 54.83 53.16 39.92
N LYS A 438 55.83 52.92 40.80
CA LYS A 438 56.20 51.54 41.16
C LYS A 438 55.03 50.79 41.81
N GLN A 439 54.32 51.42 42.75
CA GLN A 439 53.16 50.83 43.41
C GLN A 439 52.06 50.49 42.40
N LYS A 440 51.78 51.42 41.47
CA LYS A 440 50.84 51.21 40.37
C LYS A 440 51.25 50.03 39.48
N CYS A 441 52.52 49.96 39.09
CA CYS A 441 53.05 48.86 38.28
C CYS A 441 52.87 47.49 38.98
N VAL A 442 53.08 47.42 40.30
CA VAL A 442 52.83 46.20 41.09
C VAL A 442 51.35 45.82 41.06
N SER A 443 50.43 46.77 41.24
CA SER A 443 48.99 46.49 41.17
C SER A 443 48.55 45.99 39.78
N SER A 444 49.06 46.59 38.70
CA SER A 444 48.80 46.11 37.34
C SER A 444 49.38 44.71 37.09
N LEU A 445 50.53 44.39 37.68
CA LEU A 445 51.11 43.04 37.61
C LEU A 445 50.23 41.99 38.28
N ASP A 446 49.63 42.33 39.42
CA ASP A 446 48.72 41.41 40.12
C ASP A 446 47.39 41.23 39.37
N GLU A 447 46.86 42.29 38.75
CA GLU A 447 45.71 42.21 37.86
C GLU A 447 46.00 41.29 36.65
N ILE A 448 47.17 41.45 36.01
CA ILE A 448 47.60 40.58 34.90
C ILE A 448 47.69 39.11 35.35
N LYS A 449 48.16 38.83 36.57
CA LYS A 449 48.21 37.45 37.10
C LYS A 449 46.81 36.86 37.26
N ILE A 450 45.84 37.63 37.77
CA ILE A 450 44.46 37.17 37.93
C ILE A 450 43.84 36.87 36.56
N LEU A 451 43.98 37.78 35.59
CA LEU A 451 43.48 37.58 34.23
C LEU A 451 44.10 36.36 33.56
N ARG A 452 45.40 36.12 33.76
CA ARG A 452 46.07 34.89 33.27
C ARG A 452 45.53 33.62 33.93
N ALA A 453 45.22 33.66 35.22
CA ALA A 453 44.63 32.53 35.92
C ALA A 453 43.22 32.20 35.39
N GLN A 454 42.37 33.23 35.23
CA GLN A 454 41.03 33.09 34.65
C GLN A 454 41.08 32.55 33.21
N LEU A 455 41.99 33.06 32.39
CA LEU A 455 42.21 32.55 31.03
C LEU A 455 42.69 31.10 31.03
N GLY A 456 43.51 30.72 32.00
CA GLY A 456 43.96 29.33 32.20
C GLY A 456 42.80 28.39 32.52
N GLU A 457 41.90 28.80 33.42
CA GLU A 457 40.72 28.05 33.82
C GLU A 457 39.74 27.87 32.66
N SER A 458 39.37 28.97 31.97
CA SER A 458 38.52 28.93 30.78
C SER A 458 39.10 28.04 29.67
N ASN A 459 40.42 28.10 29.43
CA ASN A 459 41.08 27.23 28.46
C ASN A 459 41.07 25.75 28.87
N ASN A 460 41.13 25.45 30.17
CA ASN A 460 41.05 24.08 30.67
C ASN A 460 39.63 23.52 30.52
N GLU A 461 38.61 24.31 30.81
CA GLU A 461 37.20 23.97 30.57
C GLU A 461 36.93 23.73 29.09
N HIS A 462 37.42 24.61 28.21
CA HIS A 462 37.27 24.45 26.77
C HIS A 462 37.96 23.17 26.27
N ARG A 463 39.16 22.85 26.80
CA ARG A 463 39.84 21.57 26.52
C ARG A 463 39.10 20.35 27.06
N ALA A 464 38.43 20.45 28.21
CA ALA A 464 37.62 19.37 28.75
C ALA A 464 36.37 19.13 27.89
N TYR A 465 35.68 20.21 27.50
CA TYR A 465 34.53 20.16 26.60
C TYR A 465 34.90 19.55 25.24
N LYS A 466 36.02 20.01 24.64
CA LYS A 466 36.52 19.45 23.38
C LYS A 466 36.78 17.94 23.49
N ARG A 467 37.38 17.47 24.59
CA ARG A 467 37.60 16.04 24.83
C ARG A 467 36.28 15.26 24.96
N LYS A 468 35.28 15.82 25.64
CA LYS A 468 33.95 15.21 25.75
C LYS A 468 33.30 15.05 24.38
N VAL A 469 33.24 16.12 23.58
CA VAL A 469 32.67 16.09 22.23
C VAL A 469 33.43 15.10 21.33
N GLN A 470 34.75 15.01 21.46
CA GLN A 470 35.55 14.02 20.72
C GLN A 470 35.20 12.57 21.10
N LEU A 471 34.97 12.29 22.38
CA LEU A 471 34.54 10.96 22.84
C LEU A 471 33.13 10.63 22.33
N ASP A 472 32.20 11.57 22.42
CA ASP A 472 30.83 11.40 21.93
C ASP A 472 30.83 11.16 20.40
N THR A 473 31.64 11.92 19.66
CA THR A 473 31.81 11.74 18.21
C THR A 473 32.35 10.34 17.89
N LYS A 474 33.35 9.87 18.64
CA LYS A 474 33.90 8.52 18.44
C LYS A 474 32.88 7.43 18.77
N SER A 475 32.12 7.57 19.86
CA SER A 475 31.05 6.63 20.22
C SER A 475 29.97 6.56 19.14
N LEU A 476 29.57 7.71 18.58
CA LEU A 476 28.62 7.76 17.48
C LEU A 476 29.19 7.11 16.20
N GLN A 477 30.46 7.34 15.90
CA GLN A 477 31.15 6.68 14.78
C GLN A 477 31.15 5.16 14.95
N ASP A 478 31.53 4.66 16.13
CA ASP A 478 31.55 3.23 16.45
C ASP A 478 30.16 2.58 16.30
N ARG A 479 29.11 3.31 16.70
CA ARG A 479 27.72 2.84 16.55
C ARG A 479 27.27 2.82 15.09
N VAL A 480 27.70 3.80 14.29
CA VAL A 480 27.43 3.81 12.84
C VAL A 480 28.13 2.65 12.14
N THR A 481 29.38 2.35 12.48
CA THR A 481 30.08 1.19 11.92
C THR A 481 29.43 -0.13 12.33
N GLU A 482 28.96 -0.25 13.57
CA GLU A 482 28.17 -1.41 14.00
C GLU A 482 26.89 -1.56 13.16
N TYR A 483 26.13 -0.48 12.97
CA TYR A 483 24.94 -0.53 12.10
C TYR A 483 25.28 -0.90 10.65
N LEU A 484 26.35 -0.35 10.08
CA LEU A 484 26.80 -0.72 8.73
C LEU A 484 27.13 -2.21 8.61
N LEU A 485 27.80 -2.79 9.60
CA LEU A 485 28.07 -4.23 9.64
C LEU A 485 26.77 -5.03 9.71
N THR A 486 25.81 -4.63 10.55
CA THR A 486 24.52 -5.33 10.64
C THR A 486 23.76 -5.28 9.31
N VAL A 487 23.73 -4.14 8.63
CA VAL A 487 23.11 -4.00 7.31
C VAL A 487 23.76 -4.93 6.29
N GLN A 488 25.10 -4.99 6.27
CA GLN A 488 25.83 -5.89 5.37
C GLN A 488 25.50 -7.37 5.65
N THR A 489 25.40 -7.76 6.93
CA THR A 489 24.99 -9.14 7.27
C THR A 489 23.56 -9.43 6.81
N LEU A 490 22.62 -8.51 7.04
CA LEU A 490 21.23 -8.66 6.59
C LEU A 490 21.15 -8.78 5.07
N GLU A 491 21.93 -7.98 4.33
CA GLU A 491 21.98 -8.05 2.87
C GLU A 491 22.50 -9.41 2.38
N THR A 492 23.54 -9.95 3.03
CA THR A 492 24.04 -11.30 2.70
C THR A 492 22.99 -12.38 2.98
N THR A 493 22.23 -12.26 4.07
CA THR A 493 21.15 -13.20 4.37
C THR A 493 19.98 -13.08 3.38
N ARG A 494 19.65 -11.86 2.94
CA ARG A 494 18.63 -11.61 1.92
C ARG A 494 18.98 -12.31 0.62
N LEU A 495 20.22 -12.15 0.14
CA LEU A 495 20.71 -12.82 -1.07
C LEU A 495 20.68 -14.35 -0.94
N GLN A 496 20.95 -14.90 0.25
CA GLN A 496 20.84 -16.35 0.48
C GLN A 496 19.39 -16.83 0.42
N LEU A 497 18.44 -16.06 0.98
CA LEU A 497 17.03 -16.37 0.93
C LEU A 497 16.47 -16.28 -0.50
N GLU A 498 16.84 -15.25 -1.26
CA GLU A 498 16.47 -15.11 -2.68
C GLU A 498 16.95 -16.32 -3.51
N ARG A 499 18.15 -16.83 -3.26
CA ARG A 499 18.65 -18.06 -3.91
C ARG A 499 17.84 -19.30 -3.53
N LYS A 500 17.47 -19.45 -2.25
CA LYS A 500 16.63 -20.57 -1.80
C LYS A 500 15.23 -20.50 -2.40
N GLU A 501 14.66 -19.31 -2.50
CA GLU A 501 13.37 -19.09 -3.14
C GLU A 501 13.42 -19.47 -4.63
N ALA A 502 14.46 -19.07 -5.34
CA ALA A 502 14.65 -19.46 -6.74
C ALA A 502 14.74 -20.98 -6.92
N GLU A 503 15.47 -21.67 -6.04
CA GLU A 503 15.59 -23.13 -6.06
C GLU A 503 14.24 -23.83 -5.77
N LEU A 504 13.50 -23.35 -4.76
CA LEU A 504 12.16 -23.87 -4.45
C LEU A 504 11.17 -23.63 -5.60
N ASN A 505 11.23 -22.47 -6.25
CA ASN A 505 10.41 -22.18 -7.42
C ASN A 505 10.74 -23.10 -8.59
N LYS A 506 12.01 -23.45 -8.78
CA LYS A 506 12.43 -24.43 -9.77
C LYS A 506 11.85 -25.81 -9.46
N GLN A 507 11.97 -26.28 -8.22
CA GLN A 507 11.38 -27.56 -7.78
C GLN A 507 9.85 -27.58 -7.96
N LEU A 508 9.17 -26.49 -7.61
CA LEU A 508 7.72 -26.36 -7.85
C LEU A 508 7.37 -26.43 -9.34
N SER A 509 8.20 -25.88 -10.22
CA SER A 509 8.00 -25.97 -11.66
C SER A 509 8.19 -27.41 -12.18
N GLU A 510 9.18 -28.14 -11.65
CA GLU A 510 9.43 -29.55 -11.98
C GLU A 510 8.26 -30.43 -11.55
N CYS A 511 7.79 -30.28 -10.30
CA CYS A 511 6.61 -31.02 -9.81
C CYS A 511 5.34 -30.70 -10.62
N ARG A 512 5.18 -29.45 -11.09
CA ARG A 512 4.04 -29.08 -11.95
C ARG A 512 4.09 -29.79 -13.29
N VAL A 513 5.27 -29.93 -13.90
CA VAL A 513 5.43 -30.68 -15.15
C VAL A 513 5.09 -32.15 -14.92
N GLU A 514 5.60 -32.75 -13.85
CA GLU A 514 5.29 -34.14 -13.49
C GLU A 514 3.79 -34.38 -13.28
N ILE A 515 3.09 -33.45 -12.62
CA ILE A 515 1.63 -33.50 -12.48
C ILE A 515 0.93 -33.50 -13.84
N ILE A 516 1.37 -32.65 -14.78
CA ILE A 516 0.80 -32.60 -16.13
C ILE A 516 1.01 -33.93 -16.86
N GLU A 517 2.23 -34.48 -16.81
CA GLU A 517 2.54 -35.77 -17.45
C GLU A 517 1.71 -36.92 -16.87
N LEU A 518 1.54 -36.96 -15.54
CA LEU A 518 0.70 -37.95 -14.87
C LEU A 518 -0.79 -37.78 -15.20
N GLN A 519 -1.26 -36.54 -15.35
CA GLN A 519 -2.63 -36.26 -15.80
C GLN A 519 -2.85 -36.76 -17.23
N GLU A 520 -1.94 -36.47 -18.16
CA GLU A 520 -2.02 -36.96 -19.54
C GLU A 520 -1.99 -38.50 -19.60
N ALA A 521 -1.17 -39.15 -18.78
CA ALA A 521 -1.12 -40.60 -18.66
C ALA A 521 -2.45 -41.16 -18.13
N ASN A 522 -3.03 -40.55 -17.09
CA ASN A 522 -4.34 -40.92 -16.57
C ASN A 522 -5.45 -40.72 -17.61
N GLU A 523 -5.43 -39.65 -18.40
CA GLU A 523 -6.39 -39.44 -19.49
C GLU A 523 -6.28 -40.52 -20.57
N LYS A 524 -5.06 -40.94 -20.92
CA LYS A 524 -4.86 -42.04 -21.87
C LYS A 524 -5.40 -43.36 -21.30
N LEU A 525 -5.09 -43.67 -20.04
CA LEU A 525 -5.55 -44.89 -19.39
C LEU A 525 -7.08 -44.92 -19.26
N THR A 526 -7.70 -43.80 -18.86
CA THR A 526 -9.16 -43.68 -18.79
C THR A 526 -9.82 -43.89 -20.15
N LYS A 527 -9.31 -43.30 -21.24
CA LYS A 527 -9.78 -43.57 -22.61
C LYS A 527 -9.67 -45.04 -22.98
N THR A 528 -8.54 -45.68 -22.71
CA THR A 528 -8.41 -47.13 -22.99
C THR A 528 -9.38 -47.96 -22.17
N ASN A 529 -9.64 -47.59 -20.91
CA ASN A 529 -10.59 -48.28 -20.04
C ASN A 529 -12.02 -48.12 -20.57
N THR A 530 -12.41 -46.92 -21.02
CA THR A 530 -13.71 -46.71 -21.68
C THR A 530 -13.86 -47.51 -22.96
N ASP A 531 -12.79 -47.62 -23.76
CA ASP A 531 -12.79 -48.44 -24.98
C ASP A 531 -12.97 -49.93 -24.64
N TYR A 532 -12.27 -50.45 -23.63
CA TYR A 532 -12.45 -51.82 -23.18
C TYR A 532 -13.86 -52.07 -22.62
N LYS A 533 -14.42 -51.15 -21.83
CA LYS A 533 -15.81 -51.24 -21.35
C LYS A 533 -16.81 -51.29 -22.51
N SER A 534 -16.63 -50.44 -23.53
CA SER A 534 -17.51 -50.46 -24.72
C SER A 534 -17.41 -51.78 -25.48
N LYS A 535 -16.20 -52.33 -25.66
CA LYS A 535 -15.98 -53.66 -26.27
C LYS A 535 -16.63 -54.78 -25.45
N ILE A 536 -16.55 -54.73 -24.13
CA ILE A 536 -17.20 -55.71 -23.25
C ILE A 536 -18.71 -55.63 -23.45
N LYS A 537 -19.29 -54.41 -23.49
CA LYS A 537 -20.72 -54.23 -23.77
C LYS A 537 -21.13 -54.83 -25.11
N THR A 538 -20.41 -54.51 -26.19
CA THR A 538 -20.76 -55.03 -27.52
C THR A 538 -20.69 -56.56 -27.56
N LEU A 539 -19.68 -57.15 -26.92
CA LEU A 539 -19.58 -58.61 -26.82
C LEU A 539 -20.71 -59.22 -25.97
N GLN A 540 -21.14 -58.55 -24.89
CA GLN A 540 -22.30 -58.98 -24.11
C GLN A 540 -23.60 -58.91 -24.92
N GLU A 541 -23.79 -57.86 -25.71
CA GLU A 541 -24.93 -57.70 -26.62
C GLU A 541 -24.90 -58.80 -27.69
N GLU A 542 -23.76 -59.02 -28.36
CA GLU A 542 -23.58 -60.10 -29.33
C GLU A 542 -23.89 -61.47 -28.71
N LEU A 543 -23.36 -61.77 -27.51
CA LEU A 543 -23.63 -63.02 -26.82
C LEU A 543 -25.12 -63.20 -26.53
N SER A 544 -25.82 -62.14 -26.11
CA SER A 544 -27.27 -62.18 -25.87
C SER A 544 -28.06 -62.45 -27.15
N THR A 545 -27.65 -61.86 -28.28
CA THR A 545 -28.28 -62.11 -29.58
C THR A 545 -28.02 -63.54 -30.06
N MET A 546 -26.81 -64.07 -29.83
CA MET A 546 -26.50 -65.46 -30.14
C MET A 546 -27.34 -66.40 -29.28
N GLU A 547 -27.53 -66.09 -27.99
CA GLU A 547 -28.37 -66.87 -27.08
C GLU A 547 -29.84 -66.87 -27.52
N THR A 548 -30.39 -65.73 -27.96
CA THR A 548 -31.78 -65.66 -28.47
C THR A 548 -31.94 -66.42 -29.78
N VAL A 549 -31.01 -66.27 -30.73
CA VAL A 549 -31.00 -67.03 -31.99
C VAL A 549 -30.94 -68.53 -31.70
N GLN A 550 -30.13 -68.96 -30.74
CA GLN A 550 -30.07 -70.36 -30.35
C GLN A 550 -31.38 -70.86 -29.74
N LYS A 551 -32.03 -70.06 -28.87
CA LYS A 551 -33.37 -70.38 -28.31
C LYS A 551 -34.41 -70.54 -29.42
N ASP A 552 -34.40 -69.66 -30.41
CA ASP A 552 -35.36 -69.70 -31.51
C ASP A 552 -35.09 -70.86 -32.48
N PHE A 553 -33.82 -71.20 -32.73
CA PHE A 553 -33.46 -72.39 -33.48
C PHE A 553 -33.96 -73.67 -32.79
N VAL A 554 -33.80 -73.76 -31.45
CA VAL A 554 -34.31 -74.90 -30.67
C VAL A 554 -35.84 -74.97 -30.76
N LYS A 555 -36.56 -73.85 -30.58
CA LYS A 555 -38.03 -73.82 -30.73
C LYS A 555 -38.46 -74.26 -32.12
N LEU A 556 -37.83 -73.72 -33.16
CA LEU A 556 -38.13 -74.07 -34.55
C LEU A 556 -37.88 -75.56 -34.82
N SER A 557 -36.79 -76.11 -34.29
CA SER A 557 -36.49 -77.54 -34.41
C SER A 557 -37.53 -78.44 -33.72
N GLN A 558 -38.03 -78.03 -32.55
CA GLN A 558 -39.11 -78.72 -31.84
C GLN A 558 -40.44 -78.63 -32.59
N THR A 559 -40.80 -77.45 -33.09
CA THR A 559 -42.01 -77.26 -33.90
C THR A 559 -41.96 -78.11 -35.17
N LEU A 560 -40.82 -78.13 -35.86
CA LEU A 560 -40.64 -78.95 -37.05
C LEU A 560 -40.75 -80.45 -36.73
N GLN A 561 -40.15 -80.91 -35.62
CA GLN A 561 -40.30 -82.30 -35.17
C GLN A 561 -41.77 -82.66 -34.88
N MET A 562 -42.51 -81.78 -34.21
CA MET A 562 -43.94 -81.97 -33.94
C MET A 562 -44.76 -82.05 -35.24
N SER A 563 -44.54 -81.12 -36.18
CA SER A 563 -45.24 -81.13 -37.48
C SER A 563 -44.89 -82.34 -38.34
N LEU A 564 -43.64 -82.83 -38.28
CA LEU A 564 -43.23 -84.05 -38.97
C LEU A 564 -43.86 -85.30 -38.34
N GLU A 565 -44.04 -85.32 -37.02
CA GLU A 565 -44.73 -86.41 -36.33
C GLU A 565 -46.24 -86.40 -36.62
N GLU A 566 -46.87 -85.22 -36.72
CA GLU A 566 -48.25 -85.07 -37.20
C GLU A 566 -48.44 -85.56 -38.64
N LEU A 567 -47.51 -85.24 -39.55
CA LEU A 567 -47.51 -85.75 -40.93
C LEU A 567 -47.34 -87.28 -41.00
N ARG A 568 -46.52 -87.87 -40.12
CA ARG A 568 -46.36 -89.34 -40.03
C ARG A 568 -47.63 -90.05 -39.57
N HIS A 569 -48.46 -89.39 -38.75
CA HIS A 569 -49.75 -89.94 -38.32
C HIS A 569 -50.87 -89.75 -39.36
N ALA A 570 -50.74 -88.81 -40.29
CA ALA A 570 -51.75 -88.52 -41.31
C ALA A 570 -51.67 -89.44 -42.56
N ASP A 571 -50.52 -90.04 -42.86
CA ASP A 571 -50.28 -90.82 -44.10
C ASP A 571 -50.18 -92.35 -43.89
N THR A 572 -51.20 -92.97 -43.29
CA THR A 572 -51.32 -94.44 -43.24
C THR A 572 -52.08 -95.08 -44.41
N GLU A 573 -52.36 -94.37 -45.50
CA GLU A 573 -52.92 -94.95 -46.73
C GLU A 573 -52.13 -94.52 -47.98
N VAL A 574 -51.12 -95.32 -48.35
CA VAL A 574 -50.38 -95.12 -49.61
C VAL A 574 -51.28 -95.52 -50.78
N ARG A 575 -51.87 -94.54 -51.45
CA ARG A 575 -52.58 -94.72 -52.73
C ARG A 575 -51.57 -95.07 -53.84
N TRP A 576 -51.65 -96.29 -54.37
CA TRP A 576 -50.89 -96.67 -55.56
C TRP A 576 -51.38 -95.84 -56.74
N GLN A 577 -50.47 -95.09 -57.38
CA GLN A 577 -50.82 -94.18 -58.46
C GLN A 577 -51.16 -94.98 -59.72
N ASP A 578 -52.29 -94.69 -60.36
CA ASP A 578 -52.69 -95.37 -61.60
C ASP A 578 -51.78 -94.93 -62.76
N ASP A 579 -51.52 -95.85 -63.69
CA ASP A 579 -50.70 -95.55 -64.87
C ASP A 579 -51.35 -94.45 -65.72
N ASP A 580 -52.68 -94.39 -65.79
CA ASP A 580 -53.40 -93.41 -66.60
C ASP A 580 -53.30 -91.97 -66.06
N ASP A 581 -52.99 -91.81 -64.78
CA ASP A 581 -52.94 -90.50 -64.11
C ASP A 581 -51.61 -89.74 -64.35
N VAL A 582 -50.60 -90.40 -64.95
CA VAL A 582 -49.24 -89.86 -65.06
C VAL A 582 -48.72 -89.92 -66.50
N ASN A 583 -48.57 -88.76 -67.13
CA ASN A 583 -48.04 -88.64 -68.49
C ASN A 583 -46.56 -88.22 -68.53
N ILE A 584 -46.01 -87.77 -67.41
CA ILE A 584 -44.67 -87.19 -67.32
C ILE A 584 -44.00 -87.68 -66.02
N CYS A 585 -42.71 -88.01 -66.08
CA CYS A 585 -41.92 -88.36 -64.89
C CYS A 585 -41.73 -87.12 -63.98
N PRO A 586 -42.10 -87.16 -62.69
CA PRO A 586 -42.05 -85.99 -61.81
C PRO A 586 -40.62 -85.53 -61.45
N THR A 587 -39.61 -86.35 -61.67
CA THR A 587 -38.20 -85.99 -61.37
C THR A 587 -37.51 -85.32 -62.55
N CYS A 588 -37.71 -85.82 -63.78
CA CYS A 588 -36.98 -85.34 -64.96
C CYS A 588 -37.86 -84.70 -66.03
N ASN A 589 -39.18 -84.59 -65.77
CA ASN A 589 -40.18 -84.06 -66.69
C ASN A 589 -40.22 -84.73 -68.08
N ALA A 590 -39.68 -85.95 -68.23
CA ALA A 590 -39.76 -86.70 -69.47
C ALA A 590 -41.14 -87.33 -69.66
N ASN A 591 -41.74 -87.17 -70.85
CA ASN A 591 -42.99 -87.84 -71.20
C ASN A 591 -42.84 -89.37 -71.24
N PHE A 592 -43.79 -90.08 -70.64
CA PHE A 592 -43.87 -91.52 -70.78
C PHE A 592 -44.31 -91.87 -72.20
N THR A 593 -43.56 -92.78 -72.82
CA THR A 593 -43.75 -93.24 -74.20
C THR A 593 -43.55 -94.75 -74.25
N VAL A 594 -43.82 -95.41 -75.38
CA VAL A 594 -43.65 -96.88 -75.50
C VAL A 594 -42.21 -97.32 -75.14
N THR A 595 -41.21 -96.46 -75.37
CA THR A 595 -39.80 -96.71 -75.02
C THR A 595 -39.43 -96.27 -73.59
N VAL A 596 -40.16 -95.34 -72.98
CA VAL A 596 -39.95 -94.87 -71.60
C VAL A 596 -41.07 -95.42 -70.71
N ARG A 597 -40.79 -96.55 -70.06
CA ARG A 597 -41.78 -97.29 -69.25
C ARG A 597 -42.05 -96.59 -67.91
N LYS A 598 -43.31 -96.69 -67.47
CA LYS A 598 -43.79 -96.29 -66.14
C LYS A 598 -43.36 -97.32 -65.10
N ILE A 599 -42.74 -96.87 -64.00
CA ILE A 599 -42.29 -97.74 -62.91
C ILE A 599 -42.65 -97.11 -61.56
N HIS A 600 -43.43 -97.82 -60.75
CA HIS A 600 -43.81 -97.35 -59.41
C HIS A 600 -42.68 -97.49 -58.39
N CYS A 601 -42.55 -96.46 -57.55
CA CYS A 601 -41.85 -96.57 -56.28
C CYS A 601 -42.61 -97.51 -55.35
N ARG A 602 -41.96 -98.57 -54.88
CA ARG A 602 -42.58 -99.59 -54.02
C ARG A 602 -42.82 -99.13 -52.57
N HIS A 603 -42.46 -97.88 -52.23
CA HIS A 603 -42.71 -97.30 -50.93
C HIS A 603 -43.84 -96.26 -50.95
N CYS A 604 -43.79 -95.27 -51.84
CA CYS A 604 -44.79 -94.20 -51.93
C CYS A 604 -45.81 -94.37 -53.06
N GLY A 605 -45.71 -95.41 -53.89
CA GLY A 605 -46.70 -95.71 -54.94
C GLY A 605 -46.68 -94.76 -56.15
N HIS A 606 -45.79 -93.77 -56.22
CA HIS A 606 -45.69 -92.82 -57.34
C HIS A 606 -44.92 -93.38 -58.54
N ILE A 607 -45.23 -92.90 -59.75
CA ILE A 607 -44.65 -93.39 -61.01
C ILE A 607 -43.44 -92.54 -61.44
N TYR A 608 -42.35 -93.23 -61.83
CA TYR A 608 -41.11 -92.64 -62.33
C TYR A 608 -40.65 -93.37 -63.60
N CYS A 609 -39.74 -92.76 -64.36
CA CYS A 609 -39.04 -93.45 -65.44
C CYS A 609 -37.88 -94.30 -64.89
N ASP A 610 -37.41 -95.28 -65.66
CA ASP A 610 -36.34 -96.19 -65.25
C ASP A 610 -35.03 -95.47 -64.87
N LYS A 611 -34.75 -94.32 -65.51
CA LYS A 611 -33.59 -93.49 -65.18
C LYS A 611 -33.68 -92.79 -63.82
N CYS A 612 -34.90 -92.52 -63.35
CA CYS A 612 -35.15 -91.83 -62.08
C CYS A 612 -35.47 -92.79 -60.92
N LEU A 613 -35.71 -94.08 -61.19
CA LEU A 613 -36.00 -95.10 -60.18
C LEU A 613 -34.87 -96.16 -60.11
N THR A 614 -33.65 -95.71 -59.84
CA THR A 614 -32.44 -96.54 -59.85
C THR A 614 -32.10 -97.15 -58.49
N LYS A 615 -32.58 -96.54 -57.40
CA LYS A 615 -32.23 -96.95 -56.04
C LYS A 615 -33.15 -98.06 -55.53
N THR A 616 -32.59 -98.95 -54.70
CA THR A 616 -33.33 -100.04 -54.07
C THR A 616 -33.08 -100.08 -52.58
N VAL A 617 -34.10 -100.43 -51.81
CA VAL A 617 -34.02 -100.62 -50.36
C VAL A 617 -34.60 -101.99 -49.99
N PRO A 618 -34.05 -102.67 -48.96
CA PRO A 618 -34.62 -103.91 -48.47
C PRO A 618 -35.99 -103.64 -47.82
N SER A 619 -37.06 -104.19 -48.40
CA SER A 619 -38.44 -103.96 -47.94
C SER A 619 -39.22 -105.27 -47.72
N GLY A 620 -40.18 -105.23 -46.78
CA GLY A 620 -41.03 -106.33 -46.36
C GLY A 620 -40.37 -107.35 -45.40
N PRO A 621 -41.14 -108.30 -44.84
CA PRO A 621 -40.65 -109.25 -43.82
C PRO A 621 -39.49 -110.16 -44.29
N ARG A 622 -39.33 -110.33 -45.61
CA ARG A 622 -38.29 -111.16 -46.24
C ARG A 622 -37.11 -110.35 -46.80
N LYS A 623 -36.99 -109.06 -46.47
CA LYS A 623 -35.91 -108.14 -46.91
C LYS A 623 -35.59 -108.22 -48.41
N ARG A 624 -36.62 -108.19 -49.26
CA ARG A 624 -36.39 -108.19 -50.72
C ARG A 624 -36.05 -106.77 -51.17
N ASN A 625 -35.11 -106.65 -52.11
CA ASN A 625 -34.75 -105.35 -52.69
C ASN A 625 -35.93 -104.80 -53.50
N ALA A 626 -36.47 -103.67 -53.06
CA ALA A 626 -37.58 -102.97 -53.67
C ALA A 626 -37.08 -101.65 -54.25
N ARG A 627 -37.41 -101.37 -55.52
CA ARG A 627 -37.10 -100.08 -56.16
C ARG A 627 -37.89 -98.96 -55.52
N VAL A 628 -37.21 -97.88 -55.15
CA VAL A 628 -37.78 -96.71 -54.50
C VAL A 628 -37.18 -95.43 -55.09
N CYS A 629 -37.92 -94.32 -55.04
CA CYS A 629 -37.42 -93.02 -55.50
C CYS A 629 -36.37 -92.47 -54.53
N ASP A 630 -35.63 -91.44 -54.95
CA ASP A 630 -34.54 -90.85 -54.18
C ASP A 630 -34.97 -90.34 -52.79
N ILE A 631 -36.18 -89.77 -52.72
CA ILE A 631 -36.77 -89.28 -51.48
C ILE A 631 -37.01 -90.47 -50.53
N CYS A 632 -37.70 -91.51 -51.00
CA CYS A 632 -37.97 -92.71 -50.22
C CYS A 632 -36.71 -93.49 -49.84
N HIS A 633 -35.68 -93.51 -50.70
CA HIS A 633 -34.40 -94.13 -50.38
C HIS A 633 -33.73 -93.42 -49.19
N THR A 634 -33.80 -92.10 -49.15
CA THR A 634 -33.22 -91.30 -48.07
C THR A 634 -33.99 -91.47 -46.77
N LEU A 635 -35.33 -91.56 -46.83
CA LEU A 635 -36.18 -91.80 -45.66
C LEU A 635 -36.04 -93.22 -45.10
N LEU A 636 -35.85 -94.23 -45.94
CA LEU A 636 -35.81 -95.65 -45.53
C LEU A 636 -34.41 -96.19 -45.21
N THR A 637 -33.34 -95.42 -45.45
CA THR A 637 -31.96 -95.86 -45.24
C THR A 637 -31.31 -95.07 -44.09
N PRO A 638 -31.04 -95.70 -42.92
CA PRO A 638 -30.67 -94.99 -41.68
C PRO A 638 -29.38 -94.14 -41.70
N ASN A 639 -28.53 -94.25 -42.72
CA ASN A 639 -27.22 -93.57 -42.81
C ASN A 639 -27.04 -92.76 -44.11
N THR A 640 -28.12 -92.28 -44.73
CA THR A 640 -28.02 -91.45 -45.94
C THR A 640 -28.24 -89.98 -45.56
N ALA A 641 -27.35 -89.08 -46.04
CA ALA A 641 -27.52 -87.64 -45.84
C ALA A 641 -28.90 -87.20 -46.38
N PRO A 642 -29.61 -86.27 -45.69
CA PRO A 642 -30.93 -85.81 -46.11
C PRO A 642 -30.92 -85.40 -47.59
N TYR A 643 -32.01 -85.68 -48.32
CA TYR A 643 -32.09 -85.39 -49.76
C TYR A 643 -31.83 -83.89 -50.06
N PHE A 644 -32.14 -83.01 -49.09
CA PHE A 644 -31.91 -81.57 -49.14
C PHE A 644 -30.46 -81.12 -48.84
N SER A 645 -29.55 -82.05 -48.54
CA SER A 645 -28.13 -81.79 -48.29
C SER A 645 -27.27 -81.90 -49.56
N GLN A 646 -27.88 -82.21 -50.70
CA GLN A 646 -27.19 -82.31 -52.00
C GLN A 646 -27.48 -81.03 -52.80
N GLU A 647 -26.42 -80.37 -53.30
CA GLU A 647 -26.54 -79.22 -54.19
C GLU A 647 -27.45 -79.52 -55.38
N PRO A 648 -28.27 -78.56 -55.87
CA PRO A 648 -29.07 -78.76 -57.06
C PRO A 648 -28.14 -79.08 -58.24
N LEU A 649 -28.38 -80.23 -58.88
CA LEU A 649 -27.72 -80.60 -60.13
C LEU A 649 -27.98 -79.47 -61.14
N GLN A 650 -26.90 -78.81 -61.55
CA GLN A 650 -26.89 -77.76 -62.57
C GLN A 650 -27.65 -78.26 -63.81
N SER A 651 -28.76 -77.60 -64.12
CA SER A 651 -29.42 -77.73 -65.42
C SER A 651 -28.52 -77.11 -66.49
N ASN A 652 -27.90 -77.96 -67.30
CA ASN A 652 -27.45 -77.59 -68.64
C ASN A 652 -28.63 -77.66 -69.61
#